data_AF-A0A937PW37-F1
#
_entry.id   AF-A0A937PW37-F1
#
_cell.length_a   1.000
_cell.length_b   1.000
_cell.length_c   1.000
_cell.angle_alpha   90.00
_cell.angle_beta   90.00
_cell.angle_gamma   90.00
#
_symmetry.space_group_name_H-M   'P 1'
#
loop_
_entity.id
_entity.type
_entity.pdbx_description
1 polymer ?
#
loop_
_entity_poly.entity_id
_entity_poly.type
_entity_poly.pdbx_seq_one_letter_code
_entity_poly.pdbx_strand_id
1 'polypeptide(L)'
;MGEPCHKTVLILLLLVAVVGAHPAQAAAPAVTPARIEADWLRQDLLRDAETAAQGREVTPEQDAIGAFDGIKNGKWGFHTENEDNPWWQIDLGEPTSLNRLILYNRTELAERNSRIIVLLSNNAKDFKQAYQHDGTTFFGHNDKKPLVVRLDGTKARYIRLQLSGRSYFHLDEVEIYSPGADRNIAPGKSATQSSVSQWSVAHAIAEASASYPTAKVIKRGLLLAKNLSQIGAKIDTQVKTLRNLAGKLKQLTKDTSEQDQRELYFQARWTVREMALANPLLDFDRIVFAKRIPPAFPHMSDQYYGWWSRAGGGIYVLEGFKGGSPKLRCLTKHFPKGSFVRPDLSYDGKKVLFAYCRFYPETHKMQKADKSKLPEDVFYKIYEMNLDGSACRQLTRGRYDDFDCRYLPDGDIVFLSTRKGQSVQCSRANTAATMDADLPDSYVRCGGDNWRPVPVFTLHRIDGNGGNIRPISAFENFEWTPSVAVDGRILYARWDYIDRFNGPFMSLWSTNTNGTNPQLVYGNFTTRPQCVFEARAIPDSQKLVFTAAAHHSNMGGSLVLLDRTRGTEHERPLTRLTPEVCFPETEGWPKHYYANPYPLSEEFFLVAWSDKPLPPHSFVTTDERNPINPLGIYLYDAFGNLELLHRDPNIASMYPIPVRSRRKPPTHPELVDWDGSQEGRFLVQDV
;
A
#
# COMPACT_ATOMS: atom_id res chain seq x y z
N MET A 1 70.16 -4.46 -32.77
CA MET A 1 70.66 -3.29 -33.51
C MET A 1 69.90 -3.20 -34.82
N GLY A 2 69.21 -2.08 -35.06
CA GLY A 2 68.60 -1.74 -36.35
C GLY A 2 67.06 -1.65 -36.37
N GLU A 3 66.52 -0.48 -36.01
CA GLU A 3 65.19 0.05 -36.41
C GLU A 3 65.41 1.12 -37.53
N PRO A 4 64.38 1.74 -38.16
CA PRO A 4 63.02 1.32 -38.54
C PRO A 4 62.63 1.78 -39.98
N CYS A 5 61.44 1.44 -40.50
CA CYS A 5 60.73 2.31 -41.48
C CYS A 5 59.21 2.09 -41.49
N HIS A 6 58.50 3.22 -41.41
CA HIS A 6 57.05 3.41 -41.30
C HIS A 6 56.21 2.87 -42.47
N LYS A 7 55.04 2.28 -42.17
CA LYS A 7 53.75 2.65 -42.80
C LYS A 7 52.59 2.42 -41.82
N THR A 8 52.02 3.52 -41.36
CA THR A 8 50.81 3.62 -40.53
C THR A 8 49.57 3.42 -41.40
N VAL A 9 48.71 2.44 -41.05
CA VAL A 9 47.32 2.39 -41.52
C VAL A 9 46.44 2.92 -40.39
N LEU A 10 45.81 4.06 -40.64
CA LEU A 10 44.95 4.76 -39.70
C LEU A 10 43.56 4.09 -39.73
N ILE A 11 43.24 3.23 -38.75
CA ILE A 11 41.86 2.82 -38.48
C ILE A 11 41.26 3.87 -37.53
N LEU A 12 40.31 4.64 -38.07
CA LEU A 12 39.56 5.65 -37.35
C LEU A 12 38.56 4.97 -36.40
N LEU A 13 39.00 4.64 -35.18
CA LEU A 13 38.10 4.29 -34.07
C LEU A 13 37.43 5.58 -33.59
N LEU A 14 36.16 5.77 -33.97
CA LEU A 14 35.29 6.75 -33.33
C LEU A 14 35.12 6.38 -31.85
N LEU A 15 35.94 7.00 -31.00
CA LEU A 15 35.64 7.15 -29.58
C LEU A 15 34.44 8.10 -29.47
N VAL A 16 33.24 7.54 -29.44
CA VAL A 16 32.11 8.23 -28.83
C VAL A 16 32.39 8.22 -27.33
N ALA A 17 33.01 9.30 -26.86
CA ALA A 17 32.98 9.66 -25.45
C ALA A 17 31.51 9.84 -25.05
N VAL A 18 30.90 8.77 -24.56
CA VAL A 18 29.70 8.88 -23.74
C VAL A 18 30.18 9.56 -22.47
N VAL A 19 30.06 10.90 -22.46
CA VAL A 19 30.10 11.68 -21.24
C VAL A 19 29.00 11.09 -20.36
N GLY A 20 29.41 10.23 -19.44
CA GLY A 20 28.55 9.70 -18.41
C GLY A 20 28.05 10.89 -17.62
N ALA A 21 26.84 11.34 -17.92
CA ALA A 21 26.10 12.21 -17.05
C ALA A 21 25.97 11.46 -15.73
N HIS A 22 26.85 11.79 -14.77
CA HIS A 22 26.57 11.52 -13.38
C HIS A 22 25.19 12.12 -13.11
N PRO A 23 24.19 11.34 -12.64
CA PRO A 23 22.99 11.96 -12.12
C PRO A 23 23.47 12.78 -10.93
N ALA A 24 23.47 14.11 -11.11
CA ALA A 24 23.63 15.05 -10.03
C ALA A 24 22.69 14.59 -8.92
N GLN A 25 23.27 14.36 -7.74
CA GLN A 25 22.58 13.92 -6.55
C GLN A 25 21.42 14.87 -6.29
N ALA A 26 20.22 14.49 -6.69
CA ALA A 26 19.03 15.25 -6.38
C ALA A 26 18.97 15.33 -4.85
N ALA A 27 19.17 16.53 -4.31
CA ALA A 27 18.90 16.81 -2.91
C ALA A 27 17.49 16.26 -2.62
N ALA A 28 17.36 15.42 -1.59
CA ALA A 28 16.07 14.90 -1.19
C ALA A 28 15.12 16.10 -1.04
N PRO A 29 13.94 16.11 -1.68
CA PRO A 29 13.11 17.29 -1.66
C PRO A 29 12.70 17.52 -0.21
N ALA A 30 13.12 18.66 0.35
CA ALA A 30 12.82 19.03 1.72
C ALA A 30 11.30 18.99 1.94
N VAL A 31 10.87 18.60 3.14
CA VAL A 31 9.47 18.75 3.54
C VAL A 31 9.26 20.25 3.80
N THR A 32 8.72 20.95 2.81
CA THR A 32 8.43 22.39 2.88
C THR A 32 7.03 22.62 3.44
N PRO A 33 6.74 23.81 4.00
CA PRO A 33 5.37 24.18 4.39
C PRO A 33 4.34 23.94 3.28
N ALA A 34 4.64 24.35 2.04
CA ALA A 34 3.74 24.13 0.90
C ALA A 34 3.46 22.63 0.62
N ARG A 35 4.45 21.75 0.80
CA ARG A 35 4.25 20.30 0.63
C ARG A 35 3.44 19.69 1.78
N ILE A 36 3.60 20.21 3.00
CA ILE A 36 2.77 19.80 4.14
C ILE A 36 1.32 20.21 3.90
N GLU A 37 1.08 21.46 3.46
CA GLU A 37 -0.26 21.94 3.15
C GLU A 37 -0.93 21.14 2.02
N ALA A 38 -0.18 20.85 0.95
CA ALA A 38 -0.68 20.01 -0.15
C ALA A 38 -1.00 18.58 0.30
N ASP A 39 -0.20 18.01 1.20
CA ASP A 39 -0.46 16.68 1.77
C ASP A 39 -1.74 16.68 2.62
N TRP A 40 -1.98 17.70 3.45
CA TRP A 40 -3.22 17.82 4.21
C TRP A 40 -4.47 17.92 3.34
N LEU A 41 -4.42 18.72 2.26
CA LEU A 41 -5.54 18.79 1.31
C LEU A 41 -5.77 17.43 0.62
N ARG A 42 -4.70 16.72 0.29
CA ARG A 42 -4.78 15.36 -0.28
C ARG A 42 -5.38 14.37 0.72
N GLN A 43 -5.01 14.45 1.99
CA GLN A 43 -5.60 13.64 3.05
C GLN A 43 -7.10 13.89 3.18
N ASP A 44 -7.55 15.14 3.20
CA ASP A 44 -8.96 15.47 3.36
C ASP A 44 -9.79 14.94 2.17
N LEU A 45 -9.28 15.08 0.94
CA LEU A 45 -9.93 14.53 -0.25
C LEU A 45 -10.12 13.00 -0.18
N LEU A 46 -9.18 12.27 0.42
CA LEU A 46 -9.18 10.81 0.41
C LEU A 46 -9.81 10.19 1.67
N ARG A 47 -9.44 10.70 2.84
CA ARG A 47 -9.80 10.14 4.16
C ARG A 47 -11.14 10.65 4.67
N ASP A 48 -11.57 11.83 4.24
CA ASP A 48 -12.80 12.45 4.73
C ASP A 48 -13.98 12.27 3.75
N ALA A 49 -13.71 12.15 2.45
CA ALA A 49 -14.74 11.91 1.42
C ALA A 49 -15.46 10.54 1.58
N GLU A 50 -14.77 9.51 2.07
CA GLU A 50 -15.37 8.18 2.24
C GLU A 50 -16.34 8.09 3.44
N THR A 51 -16.17 8.95 4.45
CA THR A 51 -17.15 9.06 5.56
C THR A 51 -18.52 9.58 5.14
N ALA A 52 -18.64 10.20 3.96
CA ALA A 52 -19.93 10.66 3.42
C ALA A 52 -20.66 9.59 2.58
N ALA A 53 -19.97 8.53 2.16
CA ALA A 53 -20.47 7.51 1.25
C ALA A 53 -20.91 6.20 1.95
N GLN A 54 -20.39 5.91 3.15
CA GLN A 54 -20.83 4.75 3.93
C GLN A 54 -22.19 5.02 4.60
N GLY A 55 -23.27 4.62 3.92
CA GLY A 55 -24.62 4.57 4.49
C GLY A 55 -25.75 5.24 3.68
N ARG A 56 -25.53 5.63 2.42
CA ARG A 56 -26.61 6.11 1.53
C ARG A 56 -26.80 5.17 0.36
N GLU A 57 -28.05 4.78 0.09
CA GLU A 57 -28.44 4.17 -1.19
C GLU A 57 -28.09 5.14 -2.32
N VAL A 58 -27.39 4.66 -3.36
CA VAL A 58 -27.05 5.45 -4.55
C VAL A 58 -28.34 5.73 -5.33
N THR A 59 -28.62 6.99 -5.65
CA THR A 59 -29.79 7.33 -6.49
C THR A 59 -29.44 7.24 -7.98
N PRO A 60 -30.43 7.05 -8.88
CA PRO A 60 -30.20 7.08 -10.33
C PRO A 60 -29.47 8.35 -10.81
N GLU A 61 -29.74 9.50 -10.20
CA GLU A 61 -29.09 10.78 -10.55
C GLU A 61 -27.61 10.79 -10.16
N GLN A 62 -27.26 10.19 -9.02
CA GLN A 62 -25.88 10.14 -8.54
C GLN A 62 -25.01 9.21 -9.39
N ASP A 63 -25.58 8.11 -9.90
CA ASP A 63 -24.88 7.18 -10.79
C ASP A 63 -24.80 7.72 -12.22
N ALA A 64 -25.90 8.26 -12.74
CA ALA A 64 -26.02 8.68 -14.14
C ALA A 64 -25.01 9.77 -14.56
N ILE A 65 -24.58 10.64 -13.66
CA ILE A 65 -23.62 11.70 -14.03
C ILE A 65 -22.21 11.17 -14.29
N GLY A 66 -21.86 9.96 -13.84
CA GLY A 66 -20.58 9.35 -14.16
C GLY A 66 -20.42 9.03 -15.64
N ALA A 67 -21.51 9.02 -16.41
CA ALA A 67 -21.48 8.91 -17.87
C ALA A 67 -20.78 10.09 -18.57
N PHE A 68 -20.49 11.21 -17.90
CA PHE A 68 -19.80 12.36 -18.50
C PHE A 68 -18.82 13.03 -17.53
N ASP A 69 -18.20 12.25 -16.64
CA ASP A 69 -17.24 12.75 -15.67
C ASP A 69 -15.82 12.94 -16.24
N GLY A 70 -15.60 12.54 -17.51
CA GLY A 70 -14.32 12.68 -18.20
C GLY A 70 -13.43 11.44 -18.07
N ILE A 71 -13.82 10.43 -17.29
CA ILE A 71 -13.05 9.21 -17.07
C ILE A 71 -13.37 8.19 -18.17
N LYS A 72 -12.40 7.94 -19.06
CA LYS A 72 -12.51 6.96 -20.14
C LYS A 72 -11.55 5.81 -19.89
N ASN A 73 -11.92 4.86 -19.04
CA ASN A 73 -11.03 3.77 -18.59
C ASN A 73 -11.49 2.38 -19.04
N GLY A 74 -12.54 2.31 -19.86
CA GLY A 74 -13.11 1.07 -20.38
C GLY A 74 -13.98 0.31 -19.39
N LYS A 75 -14.28 0.90 -18.22
CA LYS A 75 -15.28 0.39 -17.27
C LYS A 75 -16.63 1.04 -17.56
N TRP A 76 -17.48 1.21 -16.55
CA TRP A 76 -18.74 1.91 -16.66
C TRP A 76 -18.68 3.19 -15.82
N GLY A 77 -19.21 4.29 -16.38
CA GLY A 77 -19.52 5.52 -15.67
C GLY A 77 -20.91 5.50 -15.04
N PHE A 78 -21.78 4.55 -15.40
CA PHE A 78 -23.08 4.32 -14.75
C PHE A 78 -23.56 2.89 -14.99
N HIS A 79 -24.50 2.37 -14.20
CA HIS A 79 -25.03 1.02 -14.36
C HIS A 79 -26.49 0.87 -13.91
N THR A 80 -27.40 0.53 -14.82
CA THR A 80 -28.79 0.19 -14.46
C THR A 80 -28.90 -1.24 -13.93
N GLU A 81 -30.06 -1.62 -13.39
CA GLU A 81 -30.41 -3.03 -13.11
C GLU A 81 -30.76 -3.80 -14.40
N ASN A 82 -30.89 -5.13 -14.31
CA ASN A 82 -31.33 -6.00 -15.40
C ASN A 82 -32.85 -5.94 -15.60
N GLU A 83 -33.27 -4.97 -16.39
CA GLU A 83 -34.68 -4.63 -16.61
C GLU A 83 -35.03 -4.50 -18.09
N ASP A 84 -36.32 -4.37 -18.39
CA ASP A 84 -36.80 -4.23 -19.76
C ASP A 84 -36.63 -2.79 -20.26
N ASN A 85 -35.92 -2.64 -21.38
CA ASN A 85 -35.65 -1.38 -22.06
C ASN A 85 -34.98 -0.30 -21.18
N PRO A 86 -33.86 -0.63 -20.49
CA PRO A 86 -33.15 0.27 -19.60
C PRO A 86 -32.65 1.51 -20.36
N TRP A 87 -32.60 2.65 -19.67
CA TRP A 87 -32.23 3.92 -20.29
C TRP A 87 -31.43 4.85 -19.37
N TRP A 88 -30.65 5.72 -20.00
CA TRP A 88 -29.91 6.82 -19.39
C TRP A 88 -30.30 8.12 -20.09
N GLN A 89 -30.41 9.23 -19.35
CA GLN A 89 -30.90 10.50 -19.88
C GLN A 89 -30.17 11.69 -19.26
N ILE A 90 -29.86 12.67 -20.10
CA ILE A 90 -29.29 13.96 -19.70
C ILE A 90 -30.22 15.12 -20.06
N ASP A 91 -30.28 16.13 -19.19
CA ASP A 91 -30.92 17.43 -19.43
C ASP A 91 -29.86 18.50 -19.69
N LEU A 92 -29.83 19.03 -20.92
CA LEU A 92 -28.91 20.11 -21.30
C LEU A 92 -29.29 21.47 -20.71
N GLY A 93 -30.46 21.57 -20.06
CA GLY A 93 -31.02 22.78 -19.45
C GLY A 93 -31.88 23.59 -20.41
N GLU A 94 -31.46 23.70 -21.67
CA GLU A 94 -32.19 24.40 -22.74
C GLU A 94 -32.08 23.68 -24.09
N PRO A 95 -33.04 23.89 -25.02
CA PRO A 95 -32.97 23.32 -26.36
C PRO A 95 -31.68 23.71 -27.10
N THR A 96 -30.81 22.75 -27.32
CA THR A 96 -29.46 22.95 -27.87
C THR A 96 -29.33 22.25 -29.22
N SER A 97 -28.69 22.89 -30.20
CA SER A 97 -28.37 22.23 -31.48
C SER A 97 -27.25 21.20 -31.29
N LEU A 98 -27.47 19.97 -31.73
CA LEU A 98 -26.55 18.84 -31.54
C LEU A 98 -25.85 18.47 -32.84
N ASN A 99 -24.52 18.39 -32.83
CA ASN A 99 -23.72 17.96 -33.97
C ASN A 99 -23.46 16.44 -33.93
N ARG A 100 -22.90 15.96 -32.82
CA ARG A 100 -22.57 14.54 -32.65
C ARG A 100 -22.55 14.11 -31.18
N LEU A 101 -22.77 12.82 -30.97
CA LEU A 101 -22.46 12.12 -29.72
C LEU A 101 -21.25 11.20 -29.95
N ILE A 102 -20.41 11.04 -28.93
CA ILE A 102 -19.32 10.07 -28.91
C ILE A 102 -19.53 9.16 -27.70
N LEU A 103 -19.77 7.88 -27.94
CA LEU A 103 -20.09 6.89 -26.90
C LEU A 103 -18.90 5.94 -26.73
N TYR A 104 -18.37 5.91 -25.51
CA TYR A 104 -17.35 4.95 -25.09
C TYR A 104 -18.03 3.83 -24.32
N ASN A 105 -17.80 2.59 -24.75
CA ASN A 105 -18.43 1.42 -24.15
C ASN A 105 -17.57 0.80 -23.04
N ARG A 106 -18.23 0.09 -22.12
CA ARG A 106 -17.57 -0.85 -21.21
C ARG A 106 -16.94 -1.96 -22.04
N THR A 107 -15.68 -2.27 -21.76
CA THR A 107 -14.88 -3.17 -22.61
C THR A 107 -15.11 -4.66 -22.35
N GLU A 108 -15.44 -5.05 -21.12
CA GLU A 108 -15.61 -6.47 -20.74
C GLU A 108 -16.95 -7.09 -21.18
N LEU A 109 -17.98 -6.27 -21.39
CA LEU A 109 -19.36 -6.69 -21.68
C LEU A 109 -19.97 -5.79 -22.77
N ALA A 110 -19.15 -5.43 -23.75
CA ALA A 110 -19.46 -4.43 -24.77
C ALA A 110 -20.68 -4.82 -25.64
N GLU A 111 -20.88 -6.12 -25.86
CA GLU A 111 -21.93 -6.70 -26.71
C GLU A 111 -23.35 -6.32 -26.26
N ARG A 112 -23.54 -6.02 -24.97
CA ARG A 112 -24.83 -5.58 -24.39
C ARG A 112 -25.37 -4.31 -25.04
N ASN A 113 -24.48 -3.43 -25.51
CA ASN A 113 -24.84 -2.13 -26.06
C ASN A 113 -24.86 -2.09 -27.59
N SER A 114 -24.71 -3.24 -28.26
CA SER A 114 -24.64 -3.35 -29.73
C SER A 114 -25.89 -2.86 -30.47
N ARG A 115 -27.02 -2.65 -29.78
CA ARG A 115 -28.29 -2.18 -30.36
C ARG A 115 -28.82 -0.90 -29.71
N ILE A 116 -27.92 -0.04 -29.20
CA ILE A 116 -28.28 1.20 -28.54
C ILE A 116 -29.11 2.13 -29.44
N ILE A 117 -30.11 2.78 -28.85
CA ILE A 117 -31.02 3.74 -29.47
C ILE A 117 -30.76 5.12 -28.88
N VAL A 118 -30.70 6.15 -29.73
CA VAL A 118 -30.64 7.56 -29.31
C VAL A 118 -31.99 8.21 -29.56
N LEU A 119 -32.56 8.76 -28.50
CA LEU A 119 -33.85 9.44 -28.48
C LEU A 119 -33.65 10.90 -28.07
N LEU A 120 -34.34 11.82 -28.76
CA LEU A 120 -34.27 13.26 -28.52
C LEU A 120 -35.64 13.82 -28.12
N SER A 121 -35.66 14.75 -27.17
CA SER A 121 -36.88 15.42 -26.72
C SER A 121 -36.63 16.87 -26.30
N ASN A 122 -37.67 17.71 -26.34
CA ASN A 122 -37.65 19.06 -25.76
C ASN A 122 -38.35 19.15 -24.40
N ASN A 123 -39.10 18.11 -23.99
CA ASN A 123 -39.93 18.13 -22.78
C ASN A 123 -39.79 16.88 -21.88
N ALA A 124 -38.86 15.97 -22.21
CA ALA A 124 -38.64 14.69 -21.52
C ALA A 124 -39.85 13.74 -21.49
N LYS A 125 -40.86 13.97 -22.33
CA LYS A 125 -42.05 13.12 -22.47
C LYS A 125 -42.15 12.56 -23.88
N ASP A 126 -42.07 13.45 -24.88
CA ASP A 126 -42.19 13.10 -26.29
C ASP A 126 -40.80 12.89 -26.88
N PHE A 127 -40.40 11.62 -27.00
CA PHE A 127 -39.10 11.24 -27.55
C PHE A 127 -39.22 10.83 -29.02
N LYS A 128 -38.33 11.38 -29.86
CA LYS A 128 -38.16 10.97 -31.25
C LYS A 128 -36.83 10.24 -31.41
N GLN A 129 -36.87 9.08 -32.07
CA GLN A 129 -35.66 8.34 -32.39
C GLN A 129 -34.83 9.09 -33.42
N ALA A 130 -33.59 9.39 -33.06
CA ALA A 130 -32.61 10.04 -33.93
C ALA A 130 -31.59 9.04 -34.49
N TYR A 131 -31.34 7.95 -33.78
CA TYR A 131 -30.37 6.92 -34.21
C TYR A 131 -30.69 5.56 -33.59
N GLN A 132 -30.32 4.49 -34.30
CA GLN A 132 -30.28 3.12 -33.79
C GLN A 132 -29.05 2.41 -34.33
N HIS A 133 -28.30 1.77 -33.45
CA HIS A 133 -27.09 1.04 -33.83
C HIS A 133 -27.43 -0.29 -34.53
N ASP A 134 -26.54 -0.75 -35.39
CA ASP A 134 -26.77 -1.81 -36.37
C ASP A 134 -26.62 -3.24 -35.80
N GLY A 135 -26.30 -3.38 -34.52
CA GLY A 135 -26.04 -4.67 -33.89
C GLY A 135 -24.56 -5.05 -33.84
N THR A 136 -23.66 -4.22 -34.36
CA THR A 136 -22.22 -4.45 -34.19
C THR A 136 -21.73 -4.03 -32.80
N THR A 137 -20.70 -4.71 -32.29
CA THR A 137 -20.09 -4.35 -31.01
C THR A 137 -19.11 -3.21 -31.22
N PHE A 138 -19.25 -2.13 -30.45
CA PHE A 138 -18.31 -1.02 -30.40
C PHE A 138 -17.65 -0.93 -29.03
N PHE A 139 -16.42 -0.40 -29.00
CA PHE A 139 -15.66 -0.19 -27.76
C PHE A 139 -15.42 1.30 -27.54
N GLY A 140 -14.17 1.77 -27.60
CA GLY A 140 -13.80 3.15 -27.26
C GLY A 140 -12.48 3.21 -26.54
N HIS A 141 -12.39 2.67 -25.32
CA HIS A 141 -11.16 2.79 -24.52
C HIS A 141 -10.00 1.95 -25.06
N ASN A 142 -10.21 0.65 -25.26
CA ASN A 142 -9.13 -0.29 -25.60
C ASN A 142 -8.66 -0.19 -27.06
N ASP A 143 -9.59 0.02 -27.98
CA ASP A 143 -9.32 0.06 -29.42
C ASP A 143 -9.24 1.47 -30.01
N LYS A 144 -9.53 2.49 -29.20
CA LYS A 144 -9.61 3.91 -29.59
C LYS A 144 -10.66 4.18 -30.69
N LYS A 145 -11.70 3.35 -30.77
CA LYS A 145 -12.80 3.49 -31.75
C LYS A 145 -14.16 3.57 -31.05
N PRO A 146 -14.49 4.70 -30.41
CA PRO A 146 -15.82 4.90 -29.84
C PRO A 146 -16.88 5.02 -30.94
N LEU A 147 -18.15 4.77 -30.57
CA LEU A 147 -19.26 4.95 -31.50
C LEU A 147 -19.56 6.45 -31.66
N VAL A 148 -19.54 6.94 -32.90
CA VAL A 148 -19.86 8.33 -33.21
C VAL A 148 -21.24 8.40 -33.87
N VAL A 149 -22.19 9.06 -33.19
CA VAL A 149 -23.55 9.28 -33.70
C VAL A 149 -23.66 10.71 -34.23
N ARG A 150 -23.93 10.89 -35.51
CA ARG A 150 -24.17 12.23 -36.10
C ARG A 150 -25.63 12.62 -35.95
N LEU A 151 -25.87 13.87 -35.56
CA LEU A 151 -27.20 14.42 -35.29
C LEU A 151 -27.53 15.65 -36.17
N ASP A 152 -26.60 16.05 -37.03
CA ASP A 152 -26.78 17.03 -38.12
C ASP A 152 -27.47 18.35 -37.73
N GLY A 153 -27.22 18.83 -36.52
CA GLY A 153 -27.75 20.10 -36.01
C GLY A 153 -29.14 20.00 -35.38
N THR A 154 -29.68 18.79 -35.21
CA THR A 154 -31.00 18.57 -34.58
C THR A 154 -31.05 19.19 -33.20
N LYS A 155 -32.09 19.99 -32.92
CA LYS A 155 -32.27 20.65 -31.62
C LYS A 155 -33.01 19.74 -30.64
N ALA A 156 -32.45 19.59 -29.44
CA ALA A 156 -33.09 18.90 -28.33
C ALA A 156 -32.62 19.49 -26.99
N ARG A 157 -33.46 19.41 -25.96
CA ARG A 157 -33.06 19.68 -24.56
C ARG A 157 -32.62 18.40 -23.85
N TYR A 158 -33.31 17.30 -24.11
CA TYR A 158 -33.06 16.00 -23.48
C TYR A 158 -32.55 15.01 -24.52
N ILE A 159 -31.52 14.27 -24.14
CA ILE A 159 -31.00 13.13 -24.89
C ILE A 159 -31.17 11.90 -24.01
N ARG A 160 -31.80 10.86 -24.55
CA ARG A 160 -31.93 9.56 -23.88
C ARG A 160 -31.25 8.49 -24.73
N LEU A 161 -30.40 7.72 -24.08
CA LEU A 161 -29.79 6.51 -24.61
C LEU A 161 -30.54 5.31 -24.03
N GLN A 162 -30.90 4.34 -24.86
CA GLN A 162 -31.76 3.22 -24.44
C GLN A 162 -31.38 1.92 -25.15
N LEU A 163 -31.58 0.78 -24.48
CA LEU A 163 -31.54 -0.54 -25.09
C LEU A 163 -32.97 -1.05 -25.36
N SER A 164 -33.11 -1.93 -26.35
CA SER A 164 -34.34 -2.73 -26.52
C SER A 164 -34.23 -4.07 -25.83
N GLY A 165 -35.28 -4.50 -25.14
CA GLY A 165 -35.35 -5.78 -24.44
C GLY A 165 -34.69 -5.75 -23.06
N ARG A 166 -34.58 -6.93 -22.44
CA ARG A 166 -34.10 -7.07 -21.07
C ARG A 166 -32.57 -7.11 -20.99
N SER A 167 -31.96 -6.14 -20.33
CA SER A 167 -30.51 -6.12 -20.11
C SER A 167 -30.15 -5.16 -18.97
N TYR A 168 -28.90 -5.24 -18.52
CA TYR A 168 -28.23 -4.11 -17.86
C TYR A 168 -27.80 -3.08 -18.90
N PHE A 169 -27.86 -1.78 -18.56
CA PHE A 169 -27.35 -0.70 -19.39
C PHE A 169 -26.22 0.05 -18.69
N HIS A 170 -25.14 0.25 -19.42
CA HIS A 170 -23.92 0.89 -18.94
C HIS A 170 -23.11 1.45 -20.11
N LEU A 171 -22.43 2.56 -19.94
CA LEU A 171 -21.37 3.05 -20.84
C LEU A 171 -20.19 3.54 -20.00
N ASP A 172 -19.01 3.60 -20.60
CA ASP A 172 -17.79 4.17 -19.99
C ASP A 172 -17.95 5.70 -19.92
N GLU A 173 -18.29 6.33 -21.05
CA GLU A 173 -18.41 7.79 -21.18
C GLU A 173 -19.32 8.16 -22.37
N VAL A 174 -19.99 9.30 -22.26
CA VAL A 174 -20.86 9.93 -23.24
C VAL A 174 -20.40 11.38 -23.44
N GLU A 175 -19.91 11.69 -24.63
CA GLU A 175 -19.57 13.05 -25.02
C GLU A 175 -20.61 13.62 -25.99
N ILE A 176 -20.94 14.89 -25.80
CA ILE A 176 -21.99 15.61 -26.54
C ILE A 176 -21.38 16.88 -27.10
N TYR A 177 -21.55 17.13 -28.40
CA TYR A 177 -20.99 18.30 -29.07
C TYR A 177 -22.06 19.06 -29.84
N SER A 178 -22.08 20.39 -29.70
CA SER A 178 -22.86 21.29 -30.54
C SER A 178 -22.08 21.68 -31.82
N PRO A 179 -22.76 22.21 -32.87
CA PRO A 179 -22.07 22.71 -34.06
C PRO A 179 -21.04 23.79 -33.69
N GLY A 180 -19.79 23.59 -34.13
CA GLY A 180 -18.68 24.53 -33.86
C GLY A 180 -18.02 24.41 -32.48
N ALA A 181 -18.54 23.57 -31.57
CA ALA A 181 -17.88 23.33 -30.29
C ALA A 181 -16.70 22.35 -30.41
N ASP A 182 -15.58 22.70 -29.78
CA ASP A 182 -14.37 21.88 -29.64
C ASP A 182 -14.37 21.05 -28.33
N ARG A 183 -15.34 21.27 -27.44
CA ARG A 183 -15.45 20.63 -26.12
C ARG A 183 -16.79 19.93 -25.91
N ASN A 184 -16.78 18.92 -25.05
CA ASN A 184 -17.99 18.23 -24.57
C ASN A 184 -18.86 19.19 -23.76
N ILE A 185 -20.15 19.28 -24.07
CA ILE A 185 -21.12 20.17 -23.41
C ILE A 185 -21.92 19.49 -22.27
N ALA A 186 -21.69 18.19 -22.04
CA ALA A 186 -22.33 17.42 -20.97
C ALA A 186 -21.84 17.74 -19.54
N PRO A 187 -20.54 18.04 -19.29
CA PRO A 187 -20.07 18.33 -17.93
C PRO A 187 -20.85 19.46 -17.26
N GLY A 188 -21.22 19.27 -15.99
CA GLY A 188 -22.01 20.21 -15.19
C GLY A 188 -23.52 20.18 -15.45
N LYS A 189 -24.01 19.30 -16.33
CA LYS A 189 -25.44 19.09 -16.58
C LYS A 189 -26.03 18.03 -15.64
N SER A 190 -27.36 17.99 -15.54
CA SER A 190 -28.07 16.99 -14.75
C SER A 190 -28.38 15.75 -15.60
N ALA A 191 -28.27 14.57 -15.01
CA ALA A 191 -28.66 13.32 -15.64
C ALA A 191 -29.34 12.38 -14.64
N THR A 192 -30.06 11.41 -15.19
CA THR A 192 -30.74 10.33 -14.45
C THR A 192 -30.82 9.09 -15.34
N GLN A 193 -31.26 7.98 -14.79
CA GLN A 193 -31.39 6.69 -15.47
C GLN A 193 -32.58 5.92 -14.94
N SER A 194 -32.97 4.85 -15.63
CA SER A 194 -34.16 4.07 -15.31
C SER A 194 -34.12 3.40 -13.93
N SER A 195 -32.94 2.92 -13.51
CA SER A 195 -32.72 2.25 -12.23
C SER A 195 -31.24 2.28 -11.83
N VAL A 196 -30.91 1.84 -10.62
CA VAL A 196 -29.53 1.56 -10.17
C VAL A 196 -29.35 0.08 -9.92
N SER A 197 -28.12 -0.41 -9.98
CA SER A 197 -27.77 -1.80 -9.64
C SER A 197 -26.81 -1.86 -8.46
N GLN A 198 -26.47 -3.07 -8.01
CA GLN A 198 -25.42 -3.31 -7.01
C GLN A 198 -24.02 -2.81 -7.43
N TRP A 199 -23.82 -2.43 -8.70
CA TRP A 199 -22.56 -1.86 -9.23
C TRP A 199 -22.61 -0.34 -9.42
N SER A 200 -23.74 0.29 -9.15
CA SER A 200 -23.87 1.75 -9.20
C SER A 200 -23.06 2.42 -8.10
N VAL A 201 -22.48 3.58 -8.43
CA VAL A 201 -21.66 4.36 -7.51
C VAL A 201 -22.17 5.79 -7.50
N ALA A 202 -22.14 6.46 -6.34
CA ALA A 202 -22.40 7.89 -6.32
C ALA A 202 -21.22 8.65 -6.94
N HIS A 203 -21.42 9.19 -8.14
CA HIS A 203 -20.54 10.18 -8.73
C HIS A 203 -20.93 11.56 -8.18
N ALA A 204 -19.96 12.46 -8.09
CA ALA A 204 -20.22 13.87 -7.78
C ALA A 204 -19.80 14.70 -8.98
N ILE A 205 -20.63 15.66 -9.39
CA ILE A 205 -20.15 16.75 -10.25
C ILE A 205 -19.01 17.39 -9.46
N ALA A 206 -17.82 17.43 -10.04
CA ALA A 206 -16.70 18.14 -9.46
C ALA A 206 -16.93 19.66 -9.53
N GLU A 207 -17.92 20.17 -8.80
CA GLU A 207 -17.73 21.45 -8.15
C GLU A 207 -16.87 21.15 -6.92
N ALA A 208 -15.56 21.30 -7.09
CA ALA A 208 -14.64 21.45 -5.98
C ALA A 208 -14.96 22.78 -5.26
N SER A 209 -16.10 22.86 -4.58
CA SER A 209 -16.17 23.67 -3.39
C SER A 209 -15.26 22.96 -2.39
N ALA A 210 -14.05 23.52 -2.19
CA ALA A 210 -13.13 23.05 -1.16
C ALA A 210 -13.80 23.23 0.21
N SER A 211 -14.64 22.29 0.61
CA SER A 211 -15.17 22.26 1.97
C SER A 211 -14.02 21.87 2.88
N TYR A 212 -13.37 22.88 3.47
CA TYR A 212 -12.32 22.65 4.46
C TYR A 212 -12.95 22.01 5.71
N PRO A 213 -12.53 20.80 6.14
CA PRO A 213 -13.12 20.12 7.29
C PRO A 213 -12.61 20.68 8.63
N THR A 214 -12.54 22.01 8.75
CA THR A 214 -11.96 22.75 9.89
C THR A 214 -12.56 22.33 11.23
N ALA A 215 -13.88 22.06 11.28
CA ALA A 215 -14.54 21.55 12.48
C ALA A 215 -13.96 20.20 12.95
N LYS A 216 -13.67 19.29 12.01
CA LYS A 216 -13.09 17.98 12.27
C LYS A 216 -11.63 18.10 12.73
N VAL A 217 -10.85 18.95 12.06
CA VAL A 217 -9.46 19.25 12.45
C VAL A 217 -9.40 19.78 13.88
N ILE A 218 -10.22 20.77 14.22
CA ILE A 218 -10.27 21.34 15.57
C ILE A 218 -10.70 20.30 16.60
N LYS A 219 -11.72 19.48 16.30
CA LYS A 219 -12.18 18.41 17.18
C LYS A 219 -11.06 17.41 17.49
N ARG A 220 -10.37 16.91 16.46
CA ARG A 220 -9.24 15.98 16.61
C ARG A 220 -8.07 16.64 17.35
N GLY A 221 -7.76 17.90 17.04
CA GLY A 221 -6.73 18.68 17.72
C GLY A 221 -7.00 18.88 19.21
N LEU A 222 -8.25 19.07 19.62
CA LEU A 222 -8.62 19.19 21.03
C LEU A 222 -8.52 17.84 21.78
N LEU A 223 -8.80 16.72 21.11
CA LEU A 223 -8.56 15.39 21.66
C LEU A 223 -7.05 15.14 21.86
N LEU A 224 -6.24 15.46 20.85
CA LEU A 224 -4.78 15.43 20.93
C LEU A 224 -4.26 16.30 22.07
N ALA A 225 -4.74 17.55 22.17
CA ALA A 225 -4.35 18.47 23.24
C ALA A 225 -4.64 17.91 24.63
N LYS A 226 -5.85 17.35 24.84
CA LYS A 226 -6.22 16.74 26.12
C LYS A 226 -5.24 15.63 26.51
N ASN A 227 -4.93 14.75 25.56
CA ASN A 227 -4.00 13.65 25.79
C ASN A 227 -2.56 14.14 26.06
N LEU A 228 -2.05 15.05 25.23
CA LEU A 228 -0.71 15.63 25.37
C LEU A 228 -0.52 16.34 26.72
N SER A 229 -1.54 17.06 27.21
CA SER A 229 -1.51 17.66 28.55
C SER A 229 -1.41 16.62 29.66
N GLN A 230 -2.07 15.46 29.53
CA GLN A 230 -2.01 14.38 30.52
C GLN A 230 -0.62 13.73 30.59
N ILE A 231 0.11 13.68 29.47
CA ILE A 231 1.47 13.15 29.40
C ILE A 231 2.55 14.25 29.59
N GLY A 232 2.17 15.45 30.03
CA GLY A 232 3.10 16.52 30.44
C GLY A 232 3.69 17.35 29.30
N ALA A 233 3.10 17.37 28.11
CA ALA A 233 3.55 18.21 27.01
C ALA A 233 3.28 19.71 27.28
N LYS A 234 4.22 20.58 26.92
CA LYS A 234 4.10 22.04 27.06
C LYS A 234 3.42 22.64 25.83
N ILE A 235 2.09 22.65 25.82
CA ILE A 235 1.27 23.06 24.65
C ILE A 235 0.21 24.12 24.96
N ASP A 236 0.26 24.79 26.12
CA ASP A 236 -0.79 25.71 26.58
C ASP A 236 -1.13 26.81 25.57
N THR A 237 -0.11 27.34 24.88
CA THR A 237 -0.27 28.35 23.82
C THR A 237 -1.09 27.79 22.66
N GLN A 238 -0.74 26.61 22.15
CA GLN A 238 -1.44 25.94 21.05
C GLN A 238 -2.87 25.58 21.44
N VAL A 239 -3.11 25.14 22.68
CA VAL A 239 -4.46 24.85 23.18
C VAL A 239 -5.33 26.11 23.18
N LYS A 240 -4.79 27.25 23.63
CA LYS A 240 -5.50 28.54 23.57
C LYS A 240 -5.79 28.94 22.13
N THR A 241 -4.81 28.83 21.24
CA THR A 241 -4.98 29.09 19.80
C THR A 241 -6.10 28.24 19.21
N LEU A 242 -6.10 26.93 19.44
CA LEU A 242 -7.11 26.02 18.88
C LEU A 242 -8.53 26.30 19.41
N ARG A 243 -8.66 26.68 20.68
CA ARG A 243 -9.96 27.13 21.25
C ARG A 243 -10.44 28.45 20.63
N ASN A 244 -9.53 29.38 20.38
CA ASN A 244 -9.87 30.64 19.70
C ASN A 244 -10.31 30.38 18.25
N LEU A 245 -9.63 29.49 17.53
CA LEU A 245 -10.03 29.04 16.19
C LEU A 245 -11.41 28.37 16.20
N ALA A 246 -11.73 27.57 17.24
CA ALA A 246 -13.06 27.00 17.43
C ALA A 246 -14.14 28.06 17.63
N GLY A 247 -13.81 29.17 18.29
CA GLY A 247 -14.67 30.35 18.42
C GLY A 247 -14.91 31.05 17.08
N LYS A 248 -13.83 31.32 16.32
CA LYS A 248 -13.91 31.91 14.97
C LYS A 248 -14.73 31.04 14.00
N LEU A 249 -14.59 29.72 14.07
CA LEU A 249 -15.35 28.78 13.25
C LEU A 249 -16.87 28.96 13.42
N LYS A 250 -17.34 29.26 14.65
CA LYS A 250 -18.77 29.50 14.93
C LYS A 250 -19.29 30.83 14.37
N GLN A 251 -18.38 31.74 14.03
CA GLN A 251 -18.71 33.05 13.47
C GLN A 251 -18.75 33.04 11.93
N LEU A 252 -18.33 31.94 11.28
CA LEU A 252 -18.42 31.82 9.83
C LEU A 252 -19.88 31.83 9.39
N THR A 253 -20.16 32.65 8.37
CA THR A 253 -21.46 32.76 7.70
C THR A 253 -21.38 32.19 6.29
N LYS A 254 -22.52 32.07 5.60
CA LYS A 254 -22.55 31.64 4.19
C LYS A 254 -21.80 32.59 3.25
N ASP A 255 -21.61 33.84 3.67
CA ASP A 255 -20.91 34.88 2.89
C ASP A 255 -19.39 34.91 3.16
N THR A 256 -18.88 34.02 4.01
CA THR A 256 -17.44 34.02 4.32
C THR A 256 -16.63 33.54 3.12
N SER A 257 -15.62 34.32 2.74
CA SER A 257 -14.79 34.05 1.57
C SER A 257 -14.07 32.70 1.67
N GLU A 258 -13.81 32.06 0.54
CA GLU A 258 -13.02 30.82 0.49
C GLU A 258 -11.62 31.02 1.08
N GLN A 259 -11.02 32.20 0.88
CA GLN A 259 -9.71 32.55 1.43
C GLN A 259 -9.71 32.55 2.96
N ASP A 260 -10.73 33.12 3.60
CA ASP A 260 -10.85 33.14 5.06
C ASP A 260 -11.07 31.73 5.63
N GLN A 261 -11.88 30.91 4.94
CA GLN A 261 -12.10 29.50 5.30
C GLN A 261 -10.79 28.70 5.19
N ARG A 262 -10.03 28.91 4.11
CA ARG A 262 -8.72 28.31 3.86
C ARG A 262 -7.71 28.71 4.93
N GLU A 263 -7.66 29.99 5.29
CA GLU A 263 -6.73 30.49 6.30
C GLU A 263 -7.04 29.92 7.67
N LEU A 264 -8.31 29.91 8.08
CA LEU A 264 -8.73 29.32 9.35
C LEU A 264 -8.38 27.82 9.42
N TYR A 265 -8.59 27.11 8.32
CA TYR A 265 -8.23 25.70 8.18
C TYR A 265 -6.73 25.47 8.39
N PHE A 266 -5.87 26.19 7.67
CA PHE A 266 -4.43 26.01 7.79
C PHE A 266 -3.89 26.45 9.14
N GLN A 267 -4.43 27.53 9.74
CA GLN A 267 -4.09 27.89 11.12
C GLN A 267 -4.39 26.75 12.09
N ALA A 268 -5.53 26.05 11.92
CA ALA A 268 -5.86 24.89 12.74
C ALA A 268 -4.91 23.71 12.48
N ARG A 269 -4.63 23.35 11.21
CA ARG A 269 -3.69 22.26 10.87
C ARG A 269 -2.28 22.51 11.41
N TRP A 270 -1.75 23.72 11.23
CA TRP A 270 -0.44 24.10 11.75
C TRP A 270 -0.38 24.03 13.28
N THR A 271 -1.41 24.52 13.98
CA THR A 271 -1.51 24.40 15.44
C THR A 271 -1.53 22.94 15.89
N VAL A 272 -2.26 22.07 15.20
CA VAL A 272 -2.31 20.62 15.49
C VAL A 272 -0.95 19.96 15.26
N ARG A 273 -0.26 20.30 14.16
CA ARG A 273 1.08 19.78 13.86
C ARG A 273 2.10 20.17 14.93
N GLU A 274 2.11 21.43 15.34
CA GLU A 274 3.00 21.91 16.42
C GLU A 274 2.80 21.09 17.69
N MET A 275 1.56 20.84 18.08
CA MET A 275 1.26 19.99 19.24
C MET A 275 1.72 18.55 19.03
N ALA A 276 1.44 17.95 17.86
CA ALA A 276 1.82 16.58 17.56
C ALA A 276 3.35 16.37 17.61
N LEU A 277 4.13 17.32 17.10
CA LEU A 277 5.60 17.28 17.13
C LEU A 277 6.20 17.65 18.48
N ALA A 278 5.43 18.29 19.37
CA ALA A 278 5.80 18.55 20.76
C ALA A 278 5.53 17.35 21.70
N ASN A 279 5.06 16.21 21.16
CA ASN A 279 4.77 15.01 21.94
C ASN A 279 6.04 14.50 22.67
N PRO A 280 6.02 14.37 24.01
CA PRO A 280 7.15 13.86 24.80
C PRO A 280 7.65 12.46 24.40
N LEU A 281 6.79 11.64 23.77
CA LEU A 281 7.17 10.32 23.25
C LEU A 281 8.14 10.40 22.06
N LEU A 282 8.27 11.57 21.43
CA LEU A 282 9.26 11.87 20.39
C LEU A 282 10.59 12.31 21.01
N ASP A 283 11.07 11.53 21.98
CA ASP A 283 12.35 11.69 22.70
C ASP A 283 13.59 11.34 21.84
N PHE A 284 13.37 11.07 20.56
CA PHE A 284 14.39 10.83 19.54
C PHE A 284 14.36 11.94 18.49
N ASP A 285 15.47 12.09 17.76
CA ASP A 285 15.60 13.08 16.69
C ASP A 285 16.04 12.48 15.35
N ARG A 286 16.12 11.14 15.29
CA ARG A 286 16.49 10.39 14.09
C ARG A 286 15.54 9.22 13.85
N ILE A 287 15.20 9.00 12.58
CA ILE A 287 14.37 7.87 12.13
C ILE A 287 15.15 7.11 11.06
N VAL A 288 15.30 5.80 11.24
CA VAL A 288 15.80 4.88 10.20
C VAL A 288 14.63 4.33 9.42
N PHE A 289 14.78 4.25 8.10
CA PHE A 289 13.76 3.68 7.22
C PHE A 289 14.39 3.18 5.92
N ALA A 290 13.66 2.37 5.16
CA ALA A 290 14.08 1.96 3.82
C ALA A 290 13.37 2.80 2.77
N LYS A 291 14.11 3.19 1.73
CA LYS A 291 13.51 3.61 0.46
C LYS A 291 13.61 2.45 -0.51
N ARG A 292 12.53 2.17 -1.24
CA ARG A 292 12.44 1.04 -2.17
C ARG A 292 11.36 1.31 -3.21
N ILE A 293 11.60 0.90 -4.45
CA ILE A 293 10.51 0.76 -5.42
C ILE A 293 9.79 -0.56 -5.11
N PRO A 294 8.46 -0.57 -4.86
CA PRO A 294 7.70 -1.80 -4.66
C PRO A 294 7.96 -2.80 -5.80
N PRO A 295 8.03 -4.11 -5.51
CA PRO A 295 8.41 -5.13 -6.49
C PRO A 295 7.37 -5.25 -7.60
N ALA A 296 7.73 -5.91 -8.69
CA ALA A 296 6.84 -6.05 -9.85
C ALA A 296 5.55 -6.84 -9.55
N PHE A 297 5.58 -7.75 -8.57
CA PHE A 297 4.40 -8.44 -8.07
C PHE A 297 4.00 -7.92 -6.67
N PRO A 298 2.94 -7.12 -6.55
CA PRO A 298 2.37 -6.71 -5.27
C PRO A 298 1.45 -7.83 -4.74
N HIS A 299 2.05 -8.83 -4.13
CA HIS A 299 1.38 -9.96 -3.47
C HIS A 299 2.14 -10.32 -2.19
N MET A 300 1.43 -10.63 -1.10
CA MET A 300 1.97 -10.98 0.22
C MET A 300 3.08 -12.05 0.20
N SER A 301 3.03 -13.02 -0.72
CA SER A 301 4.11 -14.00 -0.92
C SER A 301 5.19 -13.48 -1.86
N ASP A 302 4.83 -13.00 -3.06
CA ASP A 302 5.80 -12.73 -4.14
C ASP A 302 6.68 -11.50 -3.91
N GLN A 303 6.26 -10.57 -3.06
CA GLN A 303 6.95 -9.30 -2.87
C GLN A 303 8.34 -9.43 -2.21
N TYR A 304 8.68 -10.63 -1.72
CA TYR A 304 9.93 -10.94 -1.03
C TYR A 304 10.88 -11.82 -1.84
N TYR A 305 10.60 -12.05 -3.13
CA TYR A 305 11.57 -12.67 -4.02
C TYR A 305 12.37 -11.62 -4.75
N GLY A 306 13.70 -11.67 -4.63
CA GLY A 306 14.56 -10.63 -5.19
C GLY A 306 14.54 -10.59 -6.72
N TRP A 307 14.19 -11.69 -7.39
CA TRP A 307 13.93 -11.74 -8.84
C TRP A 307 12.67 -10.98 -9.29
N TRP A 308 11.82 -10.52 -8.37
CA TRP A 308 10.73 -9.58 -8.67
C TRP A 308 11.06 -8.14 -8.26
N SER A 309 12.28 -7.90 -7.79
CA SER A 309 12.70 -6.58 -7.36
C SER A 309 12.60 -5.55 -8.47
N ARG A 310 12.42 -4.29 -8.07
CA ARG A 310 12.55 -3.11 -8.92
C ARG A 310 13.65 -2.23 -8.33
N ALA A 311 14.38 -1.59 -9.22
CA ALA A 311 15.72 -1.09 -8.96
C ALA A 311 15.71 0.30 -8.30
N GLY A 312 16.22 0.41 -7.07
CA GLY A 312 16.47 1.69 -6.43
C GLY A 312 16.22 1.70 -4.92
N GLY A 313 16.71 2.75 -4.27
CA GLY A 313 16.51 2.98 -2.85
C GLY A 313 17.74 2.68 -2.00
N GLY A 314 17.51 2.30 -0.75
CA GLY A 314 18.57 2.15 0.25
C GLY A 314 18.04 2.21 1.68
N ILE A 315 18.95 2.11 2.64
CA ILE A 315 18.67 2.40 4.05
C ILE A 315 19.05 3.85 4.34
N TYR A 316 18.13 4.59 4.94
CA TYR A 316 18.25 6.02 5.17
C TYR A 316 18.04 6.39 6.63
N VAL A 317 18.68 7.48 7.06
CA VAL A 317 18.46 8.14 8.34
C VAL A 317 17.90 9.54 8.06
N LEU A 318 16.71 9.82 8.58
CA LEU A 318 16.13 11.17 8.66
C LEU A 318 16.52 11.78 9.99
N GLU A 319 17.13 12.96 9.99
CA GLU A 319 17.64 13.65 11.19
C GLU A 319 16.97 15.03 11.32
N GLY A 320 16.64 15.44 12.54
CA GLY A 320 16.04 16.76 12.81
C GLY A 320 14.62 16.92 12.24
N PHE A 321 13.83 15.84 12.18
CA PHE A 321 12.51 15.82 11.54
C PHE A 321 11.45 16.69 12.24
N LYS A 322 11.70 17.09 13.49
CA LYS A 322 10.85 18.02 14.24
C LYS A 322 11.06 19.48 13.84
N GLY A 323 12.22 19.81 13.25
CA GLY A 323 12.58 21.16 12.84
C GLY A 323 12.19 21.48 11.38
N GLY A 324 12.40 22.74 10.98
CA GLY A 324 12.11 23.21 9.62
C GLY A 324 13.13 22.80 8.54
N SER A 325 14.17 22.03 8.88
CA SER A 325 15.24 21.65 7.94
C SER A 325 15.74 20.22 8.19
N PRO A 326 14.88 19.20 7.99
CA PRO A 326 15.28 17.81 8.15
C PRO A 326 16.40 17.43 7.17
N LYS A 327 17.35 16.61 7.64
CA LYS A 327 18.45 16.09 6.83
C LYS A 327 18.24 14.61 6.54
N LEU A 328 18.54 14.20 5.31
CA LEU A 328 18.44 12.81 4.88
C LEU A 328 19.81 12.25 4.51
N ARG A 329 20.24 11.16 5.15
CA ARG A 329 21.52 10.49 4.90
C ARG A 329 21.30 9.05 4.44
N CYS A 330 21.87 8.69 3.29
CA CYS A 330 21.84 7.31 2.77
C CYS A 330 23.03 6.50 3.32
N LEU A 331 22.76 5.40 4.02
CA LEU A 331 23.79 4.50 4.57
C LEU A 331 24.35 3.56 3.49
N THR A 332 23.53 3.20 2.51
CA THR A 332 23.85 2.18 1.50
C THR A 332 24.18 2.80 0.14
N LYS A 333 24.71 4.03 0.11
CA LYS A 333 24.99 4.77 -1.14
C LYS A 333 25.97 4.06 -2.09
N HIS A 334 26.80 3.16 -1.56
CA HIS A 334 27.81 2.41 -2.30
C HIS A 334 27.33 1.03 -2.80
N PHE A 335 26.12 0.61 -2.41
CA PHE A 335 25.59 -0.67 -2.86
C PHE A 335 25.25 -0.61 -4.35
N PRO A 336 25.46 -1.70 -5.11
CA PRO A 336 24.96 -1.80 -6.47
C PRO A 336 23.45 -1.61 -6.54
N LYS A 337 22.94 -1.25 -7.72
CA LYS A 337 21.51 -1.06 -7.94
C LYS A 337 20.73 -2.33 -7.55
N GLY A 338 19.75 -2.19 -6.67
CA GLY A 338 19.06 -3.32 -6.07
C GLY A 338 17.79 -2.92 -5.34
N SER A 339 17.38 -3.72 -4.36
CA SER A 339 16.23 -3.47 -3.50
C SER A 339 16.57 -3.77 -2.04
N PHE A 340 15.97 -3.00 -1.13
CA PHE A 340 16.25 -3.06 0.31
C PHE A 340 14.94 -3.26 1.06
N VAL A 341 14.90 -4.19 2.00
CA VAL A 341 13.67 -4.50 2.75
C VAL A 341 13.93 -4.65 4.24
N ARG A 342 12.92 -4.27 5.03
CA ARG A 342 12.71 -4.64 6.43
C ARG A 342 13.92 -4.39 7.36
N PRO A 343 14.39 -3.13 7.50
CA PRO A 343 15.45 -2.85 8.46
C PRO A 343 14.99 -3.13 9.90
N ASP A 344 15.94 -3.42 10.79
CA ASP A 344 15.76 -3.46 12.24
C ASP A 344 16.98 -2.83 12.93
N LEU A 345 16.80 -2.30 14.14
CA LEU A 345 17.88 -1.70 14.93
C LEU A 345 18.28 -2.59 16.11
N SER A 346 19.57 -2.64 16.42
CA SER A 346 20.05 -3.28 17.64
C SER A 346 19.42 -2.62 18.87
N TYR A 347 19.34 -3.33 19.99
CA TYR A 347 18.69 -2.81 21.20
C TYR A 347 19.35 -1.53 21.75
N ASP A 348 20.64 -1.32 21.50
CA ASP A 348 21.36 -0.10 21.84
C ASP A 348 21.24 1.02 20.78
N GLY A 349 20.56 0.75 19.66
CA GLY A 349 20.34 1.69 18.56
C GLY A 349 21.58 2.01 17.73
N LYS A 350 22.66 1.22 17.82
CA LYS A 350 23.94 1.51 17.15
C LYS A 350 24.17 0.78 15.84
N LYS A 351 23.48 -0.34 15.61
CA LYS A 351 23.59 -1.15 14.39
C LYS A 351 22.25 -1.28 13.70
N VAL A 352 22.30 -1.49 12.40
CA VAL A 352 21.14 -1.76 11.55
C VAL A 352 21.31 -3.10 10.84
N LEU A 353 20.28 -3.94 10.94
CA LEU A 353 20.08 -5.10 10.09
C LEU A 353 19.16 -4.73 8.93
N PHE A 354 19.37 -5.34 7.77
CA PHE A 354 18.48 -5.19 6.62
C PHE A 354 18.71 -6.34 5.63
N ALA A 355 17.77 -6.53 4.70
CA ALA A 355 17.99 -7.43 3.58
C ALA A 355 18.14 -6.66 2.27
N TYR A 356 19.05 -7.13 1.40
CA TYR A 356 19.34 -6.55 0.10
C TYR A 356 19.45 -7.62 -0.97
N CYS A 357 18.94 -7.33 -2.16
CA CYS A 357 19.20 -8.09 -3.38
C CYS A 357 19.63 -7.14 -4.50
N ARG A 358 20.45 -7.63 -5.43
CA ARG A 358 20.80 -6.92 -6.65
C ARG A 358 19.67 -7.03 -7.67
N PHE A 359 19.50 -5.96 -8.44
CA PHE A 359 18.46 -5.90 -9.46
C PHE A 359 18.99 -6.37 -10.82
N TYR A 360 18.27 -7.33 -11.40
CA TYR A 360 18.51 -7.89 -12.73
C TYR A 360 17.18 -7.86 -13.53
N PRO A 361 16.97 -6.88 -14.42
CA PRO A 361 15.68 -6.74 -15.12
C PRO A 361 15.29 -7.97 -15.95
N GLU A 362 16.26 -8.70 -16.48
CA GLU A 362 16.09 -9.93 -17.26
C GLU A 362 15.44 -11.06 -16.46
N THR A 363 15.67 -11.11 -15.14
CA THR A 363 15.17 -12.20 -14.29
C THR A 363 13.65 -12.23 -14.22
N HIS A 364 12.99 -11.10 -14.43
CA HIS A 364 11.52 -11.03 -14.51
C HIS A 364 10.96 -11.98 -15.58
N LYS A 365 11.69 -12.13 -16.69
CA LYS A 365 11.30 -12.93 -17.85
C LYS A 365 11.95 -14.31 -17.91
N MET A 366 12.70 -14.72 -16.88
CA MET A 366 13.34 -16.03 -16.84
C MET A 366 12.40 -17.09 -16.25
N GLN A 367 12.62 -18.35 -16.63
CA GLN A 367 12.15 -19.49 -15.85
C GLN A 367 12.98 -19.56 -14.56
N LYS A 368 12.31 -19.70 -13.41
CA LYS A 368 12.93 -19.53 -12.08
C LYS A 368 12.88 -20.78 -11.20
N ALA A 369 12.20 -21.84 -11.65
CA ALA A 369 12.13 -23.11 -10.93
C ALA A 369 13.54 -23.75 -10.76
N ASP A 370 14.39 -23.61 -11.77
CA ASP A 370 15.81 -23.96 -11.67
C ASP A 370 16.62 -22.74 -11.22
N LYS A 371 16.83 -22.64 -9.90
CA LYS A 371 17.57 -21.52 -9.30
C LYS A 371 19.01 -21.42 -9.80
N SER A 372 19.64 -22.51 -10.26
CA SER A 372 21.03 -22.48 -10.74
C SER A 372 21.24 -21.52 -11.91
N LYS A 373 20.18 -21.26 -12.70
CA LYS A 373 20.15 -20.32 -13.82
C LYS A 373 20.09 -18.86 -13.38
N LEU A 374 19.80 -18.58 -12.11
CA LEU A 374 19.68 -17.23 -11.57
C LEU A 374 21.00 -16.80 -10.90
N PRO A 375 21.38 -15.50 -11.01
CA PRO A 375 22.49 -14.94 -10.26
C PRO A 375 22.26 -15.11 -8.75
N GLU A 376 23.27 -15.49 -7.97
CA GLU A 376 23.11 -15.70 -6.52
C GLU A 376 22.66 -14.42 -5.78
N ASP A 377 23.16 -13.27 -6.22
CA ASP A 377 22.86 -11.96 -5.64
C ASP A 377 21.52 -11.37 -6.11
N VAL A 378 20.76 -12.06 -6.99
CA VAL A 378 19.36 -11.68 -7.26
C VAL A 378 18.45 -11.99 -6.07
N PHE A 379 18.84 -12.92 -5.20
CA PHE A 379 18.09 -13.30 -4.02
C PHE A 379 18.44 -12.42 -2.83
N TYR A 380 17.48 -12.07 -1.98
CA TYR A 380 17.74 -11.28 -0.77
C TYR A 380 18.76 -11.97 0.15
N LYS A 381 19.69 -11.17 0.67
CA LYS A 381 20.70 -11.55 1.66
C LYS A 381 20.63 -10.61 2.84
N ILE A 382 20.93 -11.13 4.03
CA ILE A 382 20.94 -10.33 5.25
C ILE A 382 22.30 -9.65 5.42
N TYR A 383 22.26 -8.37 5.77
CA TYR A 383 23.42 -7.55 6.08
C TYR A 383 23.26 -6.89 7.45
N GLU A 384 24.39 -6.67 8.12
CA GLU A 384 24.50 -5.87 9.34
C GLU A 384 25.54 -4.77 9.12
N MET A 385 25.30 -3.57 9.62
CA MET A 385 26.30 -2.49 9.66
C MET A 385 26.07 -1.55 10.85
N ASN A 386 27.07 -0.74 11.17
CA ASN A 386 26.91 0.37 12.12
C ASN A 386 26.02 1.46 11.52
N LEU A 387 25.34 2.24 12.36
CA LEU A 387 24.42 3.30 11.94
C LEU A 387 25.10 4.51 11.27
N ASP A 388 26.43 4.60 11.37
CA ASP A 388 27.24 5.55 10.60
C ASP A 388 27.56 5.06 9.17
N GLY A 389 27.24 3.80 8.85
CA GLY A 389 27.50 3.15 7.56
C GLY A 389 28.81 2.34 7.53
N SER A 390 29.56 2.29 8.63
CA SER A 390 30.80 1.50 8.73
C SER A 390 30.54 0.02 9.08
N ALA A 391 31.59 -0.80 8.99
CA ALA A 391 31.59 -2.21 9.38
C ALA A 391 30.47 -3.05 8.75
N CYS A 392 30.10 -2.75 7.50
CA CYS A 392 29.09 -3.51 6.79
C CYS A 392 29.56 -4.93 6.48
N ARG A 393 28.75 -5.93 6.84
CA ARG A 393 29.01 -7.34 6.57
C ARG A 393 27.75 -8.07 6.09
N GLN A 394 27.95 -9.05 5.22
CA GLN A 394 26.92 -9.97 4.74
C GLN A 394 26.86 -11.20 5.64
N LEU A 395 25.68 -11.56 6.13
CA LEU A 395 25.47 -12.68 7.06
C LEU A 395 25.02 -13.97 6.37
N THR A 396 24.31 -13.90 5.24
CA THR A 396 23.81 -15.10 4.52
C THR A 396 24.32 -15.17 3.08
N ARG A 397 24.34 -16.36 2.46
CA ARG A 397 24.89 -16.65 1.10
C ARG A 397 24.15 -17.80 0.42
N GLY A 398 24.21 -17.95 -0.90
CA GLY A 398 23.53 -19.01 -1.66
C GLY A 398 22.19 -18.57 -2.26
N ARG A 399 21.58 -19.40 -3.11
CA ARG A 399 20.40 -19.05 -3.92
C ARG A 399 19.08 -19.23 -3.16
N TYR A 400 18.91 -18.41 -2.14
CA TYR A 400 17.71 -18.35 -1.30
C TYR A 400 17.43 -16.91 -0.88
N ASP A 401 16.15 -16.55 -0.79
CA ASP A 401 15.73 -15.24 -0.29
C ASP A 401 15.68 -15.28 1.24
N ASP A 402 16.63 -14.58 1.87
CA ASP A 402 16.66 -14.36 3.32
C ASP A 402 16.30 -12.91 3.64
N PHE A 403 15.23 -12.70 4.40
CA PHE A 403 14.70 -11.36 4.64
C PHE A 403 13.95 -11.24 5.98
N ASP A 404 13.50 -10.03 6.28
CA ASP A 404 12.72 -9.70 7.48
C ASP A 404 13.41 -10.03 8.83
N CYS A 405 14.72 -9.76 8.91
CA CYS A 405 15.54 -10.10 10.07
C CYS A 405 15.28 -9.23 11.31
N ARG A 406 15.39 -9.81 12.51
CA ARG A 406 15.25 -9.14 13.81
C ARG A 406 16.35 -9.58 14.78
N TYR A 407 16.83 -8.63 15.58
CA TYR A 407 17.69 -8.97 16.71
C TYR A 407 16.89 -9.69 17.81
N LEU A 408 17.41 -10.81 18.29
CA LEU A 408 16.90 -11.56 19.43
C LEU A 408 17.58 -11.12 20.75
N PRO A 409 16.94 -11.34 21.91
CA PRO A 409 17.49 -10.95 23.21
C PRO A 409 18.73 -11.75 23.64
N ASP A 410 19.07 -12.86 23.00
CA ASP A 410 20.36 -13.56 23.23
C ASP A 410 21.51 -13.00 22.38
N GLY A 411 21.22 -12.12 21.41
CA GLY A 411 22.21 -11.58 20.48
C GLY A 411 22.20 -12.27 19.11
N ASP A 412 21.39 -13.31 18.94
CA ASP A 412 21.18 -13.95 17.65
C ASP A 412 20.19 -13.16 16.80
N ILE A 413 19.97 -13.64 15.58
CA ILE A 413 19.10 -13.01 14.59
C ILE A 413 18.08 -14.03 14.11
N VAL A 414 16.80 -13.69 14.18
CA VAL A 414 15.71 -14.44 13.52
C VAL A 414 15.39 -13.79 12.18
N PHE A 415 15.01 -14.56 11.17
CA PHE A 415 14.65 -14.09 9.84
C PHE A 415 13.75 -15.10 9.11
N LEU A 416 13.20 -14.72 7.96
CA LEU A 416 12.47 -15.60 7.05
C LEU A 416 13.37 -16.06 5.92
N SER A 417 13.28 -17.34 5.55
CA SER A 417 14.09 -17.91 4.48
C SER A 417 13.38 -19.00 3.70
N THR A 418 13.66 -19.07 2.40
CA THR A 418 13.26 -20.18 1.51
C THR A 418 14.16 -21.42 1.65
N ARG A 419 15.24 -21.35 2.46
CA ARG A 419 16.24 -22.43 2.63
C ARG A 419 15.71 -23.74 3.16
N LYS A 420 14.57 -23.74 3.85
CA LYS A 420 13.97 -24.96 4.40
C LYS A 420 13.80 -26.05 3.34
N GLY A 421 13.68 -25.66 2.06
CA GLY A 421 13.69 -26.58 0.93
C GLY A 421 12.52 -27.56 1.03
N GLN A 422 12.81 -28.84 0.83
CA GLN A 422 11.80 -29.92 0.85
C GLN A 422 11.60 -30.57 2.23
N SER A 423 12.35 -30.15 3.25
CA SER A 423 12.31 -30.78 4.57
C SER A 423 11.32 -30.09 5.49
N VAL A 424 10.39 -30.84 6.10
CA VAL A 424 9.51 -30.29 7.14
C VAL A 424 10.23 -30.22 8.49
N GLN A 425 11.14 -31.15 8.76
CA GLN A 425 11.88 -31.28 10.00
C GLN A 425 12.92 -30.16 10.18
N CYS A 426 12.95 -29.57 11.38
CA CYS A 426 14.00 -28.64 11.80
C CYS A 426 15.22 -29.42 12.31
N SER A 427 16.23 -29.62 11.46
CA SER A 427 17.49 -30.22 11.87
C SER A 427 18.69 -29.36 11.45
N ARG A 428 19.78 -29.43 12.23
CA ARG A 428 21.06 -28.80 11.86
C ARG A 428 21.56 -29.35 10.52
N ALA A 429 21.43 -30.66 10.29
CA ALA A 429 21.86 -31.33 9.08
C ALA A 429 21.17 -30.78 7.81
N ASN A 430 19.84 -30.59 7.85
CA ASN A 430 19.08 -30.05 6.72
C ASN A 430 19.58 -28.65 6.32
N THR A 431 19.99 -27.85 7.30
CA THR A 431 20.47 -26.49 7.05
C THR A 431 21.93 -26.46 6.62
N ALA A 432 22.77 -27.29 7.23
CA ALA A 432 24.17 -27.45 6.82
C ALA A 432 24.26 -27.80 5.33
N ALA A 433 23.40 -28.70 4.85
CA ALA A 433 23.34 -29.04 3.43
C ALA A 433 23.03 -27.83 2.52
N THR A 434 22.25 -26.85 2.99
CA THR A 434 21.96 -25.60 2.24
C THR A 434 23.12 -24.61 2.20
N MET A 435 24.15 -24.83 3.02
CA MET A 435 25.39 -24.06 3.01
C MET A 435 26.39 -24.62 1.99
N ASP A 436 26.33 -25.92 1.72
CA ASP A 436 27.20 -26.62 0.77
C ASP A 436 26.64 -26.65 -0.65
N ALA A 437 25.30 -26.61 -0.80
CA ALA A 437 24.63 -26.64 -2.09
C ALA A 437 23.31 -25.85 -2.13
N ASP A 438 22.92 -25.43 -3.33
CA ASP A 438 21.59 -24.87 -3.59
C ASP A 438 20.57 -25.99 -3.78
N LEU A 439 19.83 -26.30 -2.71
CA LEU A 439 18.79 -27.31 -2.69
C LEU A 439 17.47 -26.79 -3.29
N PRO A 440 16.61 -27.70 -3.80
CA PRO A 440 15.28 -27.34 -4.29
C PRO A 440 14.41 -26.70 -3.21
N ASP A 441 13.56 -25.75 -3.61
CA ASP A 441 12.56 -25.15 -2.72
C ASP A 441 11.33 -26.05 -2.57
N SER A 442 10.54 -25.79 -1.52
CA SER A 442 9.12 -26.16 -1.47
C SER A 442 8.27 -24.99 -1.96
N TYR A 443 7.16 -25.29 -2.65
CA TYR A 443 6.29 -24.29 -3.26
C TYR A 443 4.90 -24.33 -2.64
N VAL A 444 4.22 -23.18 -2.65
CA VAL A 444 2.83 -23.08 -2.22
C VAL A 444 1.92 -23.97 -3.06
N ARG A 445 0.85 -24.50 -2.47
CA ARG A 445 -0.09 -25.38 -3.20
C ARG A 445 -1.09 -24.62 -4.07
N CYS A 446 -1.36 -23.35 -3.78
CA CYS A 446 -2.48 -22.60 -4.38
C CYS A 446 -2.10 -21.78 -5.64
N GLY A 447 -1.05 -22.17 -6.37
CA GLY A 447 -0.71 -21.57 -7.65
C GLY A 447 0.79 -21.41 -7.88
N GLY A 448 1.12 -20.66 -8.94
CA GLY A 448 2.48 -20.54 -9.45
C GLY A 448 2.74 -21.48 -10.62
N ASP A 449 3.84 -21.24 -11.31
CA ASP A 449 4.35 -22.06 -12.40
C ASP A 449 5.88 -21.94 -12.47
N ASN A 450 6.51 -22.47 -13.51
CA ASN A 450 7.98 -22.40 -13.62
C ASN A 450 8.54 -20.98 -13.87
N TRP A 451 7.70 -20.01 -14.27
CA TRP A 451 8.06 -18.61 -14.53
C TRP A 451 7.76 -17.71 -13.32
N ARG A 452 6.72 -18.06 -12.57
CA ARG A 452 6.36 -17.49 -11.27
C ARG A 452 6.26 -18.62 -10.25
N PRO A 453 7.39 -19.23 -9.87
CA PRO A 453 7.40 -20.12 -8.72
C PRO A 453 7.15 -19.28 -7.47
N VAL A 454 6.51 -19.90 -6.48
CA VAL A 454 6.17 -19.25 -5.20
C VAL A 454 6.78 -20.06 -4.05
N PRO A 455 8.11 -19.99 -3.85
CA PRO A 455 8.80 -20.70 -2.78
C PRO A 455 8.30 -20.32 -1.39
N VAL A 456 8.03 -21.31 -0.56
CA VAL A 456 7.64 -21.11 0.84
C VAL A 456 8.84 -20.57 1.64
N PHE A 457 8.60 -19.59 2.49
CA PHE A 457 9.57 -19.11 3.47
C PHE A 457 9.06 -19.25 4.90
N THR A 458 9.96 -19.66 5.80
CA THR A 458 9.68 -19.94 7.22
C THR A 458 10.77 -19.36 8.11
N LEU A 459 10.52 -19.32 9.42
CA LEU A 459 11.44 -18.78 10.41
C LEU A 459 12.75 -19.59 10.50
N HIS A 460 13.86 -18.86 10.42
CA HIS A 460 15.22 -19.33 10.64
C HIS A 460 15.90 -18.46 11.68
N ARG A 461 16.94 -19.01 12.31
CA ARG A 461 17.82 -18.33 13.24
C ARG A 461 19.26 -18.46 12.78
N ILE A 462 20.05 -17.43 12.99
CA ILE A 462 21.50 -17.38 12.76
C ILE A 462 22.15 -16.71 13.95
N ASP A 463 23.34 -17.19 14.33
CA ASP A 463 24.08 -16.61 15.44
C ASP A 463 24.48 -15.17 15.09
N GLY A 464 24.68 -14.32 16.10
CA GLY A 464 25.05 -12.92 15.90
C GLY A 464 26.36 -12.72 15.11
N ASN A 465 27.21 -13.73 15.00
CA ASN A 465 28.44 -13.69 14.18
C ASN A 465 28.23 -14.12 12.72
N GLY A 466 27.05 -14.63 12.34
CA GLY A 466 26.75 -15.20 11.02
C GLY A 466 26.93 -16.73 10.93
N GLY A 467 27.19 -17.42 12.04
CA GLY A 467 27.29 -18.88 12.11
C GLY A 467 25.97 -19.59 12.43
N ASN A 468 25.99 -20.93 12.40
CA ASN A 468 24.92 -21.81 12.90
C ASN A 468 23.49 -21.46 12.44
N ILE A 469 23.35 -21.13 11.15
CA ILE A 469 22.05 -20.97 10.51
C ILE A 469 21.20 -22.25 10.66
N ARG A 470 19.93 -22.10 11.04
CA ARG A 470 18.99 -23.21 11.26
C ARG A 470 17.52 -22.79 11.11
N PRO A 471 16.63 -23.60 10.51
CA PRO A 471 15.19 -23.39 10.59
C PRO A 471 14.74 -23.62 12.03
N ILE A 472 13.77 -22.82 12.46
CA ILE A 472 13.16 -22.95 13.78
C ILE A 472 11.65 -23.19 13.71
N SER A 473 11.03 -23.08 12.51
CA SER A 473 9.63 -23.45 12.32
C SER A 473 9.50 -24.79 11.61
N ALA A 474 8.80 -25.73 12.25
CA ALA A 474 8.41 -27.01 11.65
C ALA A 474 7.23 -26.86 10.67
N PHE A 475 6.63 -25.67 10.53
CA PHE A 475 5.48 -25.44 9.67
C PHE A 475 5.81 -25.59 8.18
N GLU A 476 4.87 -26.12 7.39
CA GLU A 476 5.10 -26.45 5.97
C GLU A 476 4.78 -25.31 4.99
N ASN A 477 4.18 -24.23 5.47
CA ASN A 477 3.70 -23.11 4.63
C ASN A 477 4.25 -21.76 5.11
N PHE A 478 3.79 -20.68 4.47
CA PHE A 478 4.33 -19.35 4.67
C PHE A 478 4.16 -18.78 6.10
N GLU A 479 5.20 -18.07 6.52
CA GLU A 479 5.23 -17.24 7.72
C GLU A 479 5.71 -15.83 7.36
N TRP A 480 5.21 -14.78 8.04
CA TRP A 480 5.56 -13.40 7.69
C TRP A 480 5.80 -12.50 8.91
N THR A 481 6.57 -11.43 8.67
CA THR A 481 6.65 -10.25 9.54
C THR A 481 7.01 -10.54 10.99
N PRO A 482 8.11 -11.28 11.26
CA PRO A 482 8.53 -11.52 12.62
C PRO A 482 8.79 -10.21 13.37
N SER A 483 8.41 -10.18 14.65
CA SER A 483 8.80 -9.16 15.62
C SER A 483 9.04 -9.80 16.98
N VAL A 484 9.76 -9.12 17.86
CA VAL A 484 10.04 -9.63 19.22
C VAL A 484 9.07 -8.99 20.21
N ALA A 485 8.30 -9.82 20.92
CA ALA A 485 7.38 -9.41 21.97
C ALA A 485 8.13 -8.94 23.23
N VAL A 486 7.39 -8.28 24.12
CA VAL A 486 7.91 -7.79 25.42
C VAL A 486 8.40 -8.91 26.34
N ASP A 487 7.87 -10.12 26.15
CA ASP A 487 8.26 -11.33 26.88
C ASP A 487 9.38 -12.11 26.17
N GLY A 488 9.95 -11.59 25.08
CA GLY A 488 11.04 -12.21 24.33
C GLY A 488 10.63 -13.26 23.31
N ARG A 489 9.34 -13.62 23.21
CA ARG A 489 8.86 -14.50 22.13
C ARG A 489 8.88 -13.80 20.78
N ILE A 490 8.95 -14.58 19.71
CA ILE A 490 8.79 -14.11 18.33
C ILE A 490 7.30 -14.10 18.02
N LEU A 491 6.75 -12.96 17.60
CA LEU A 491 5.42 -12.83 16.99
C LEU A 491 5.57 -12.91 15.48
N TYR A 492 4.67 -13.61 14.78
CA TYR A 492 4.72 -13.74 13.33
C TYR A 492 3.33 -14.12 12.78
N ALA A 493 3.07 -13.79 11.52
CA ALA A 493 1.89 -14.26 10.82
C ALA A 493 2.17 -15.65 10.22
N ARG A 494 1.16 -16.52 10.13
CA ARG A 494 1.27 -17.86 9.55
C ARG A 494 0.00 -18.17 8.77
N TRP A 495 0.13 -18.81 7.60
CA TRP A 495 -1.03 -19.15 6.76
C TRP A 495 -1.49 -20.59 6.97
N ASP A 496 -2.54 -20.75 7.77
CA ASP A 496 -3.16 -22.04 8.07
C ASP A 496 -4.31 -22.34 7.11
N TYR A 497 -3.99 -22.66 5.86
CA TYR A 497 -5.01 -23.05 4.88
C TYR A 497 -4.98 -24.52 4.44
N ILE A 498 -4.02 -25.31 4.89
CA ILE A 498 -4.06 -26.75 4.62
C ILE A 498 -5.33 -27.31 5.28
N ASP A 499 -6.11 -28.05 4.49
CA ASP A 499 -7.45 -28.56 4.83
C ASP A 499 -8.48 -27.47 5.18
N ARG A 500 -8.26 -26.24 4.73
CA ARG A 500 -9.17 -25.09 4.90
C ARG A 500 -9.27 -24.27 3.60
N PHE A 501 -10.18 -23.31 3.60
CA PHE A 501 -10.28 -22.36 2.47
C PHE A 501 -9.01 -21.52 2.38
N ASN A 502 -8.46 -21.37 1.16
CA ASN A 502 -7.16 -20.76 0.92
C ASN A 502 -7.12 -19.24 1.14
N GLY A 503 -8.23 -18.53 1.01
CA GLY A 503 -8.25 -17.08 1.16
C GLY A 503 -7.86 -16.58 2.57
N PRO A 504 -8.66 -16.88 3.61
CA PRO A 504 -8.43 -16.43 4.99
C PRO A 504 -7.42 -17.29 5.75
N PHE A 505 -7.19 -16.94 7.02
CA PHE A 505 -6.35 -17.67 7.99
C PHE A 505 -4.84 -17.38 7.92
N MET A 506 -4.45 -16.15 7.56
CA MET A 506 -3.12 -15.62 7.86
C MET A 506 -3.15 -14.99 9.26
N SER A 507 -3.21 -15.88 10.25
CA SER A 507 -3.42 -15.59 11.66
C SER A 507 -2.14 -15.12 12.34
N LEU A 508 -2.26 -14.50 13.52
CA LEU A 508 -1.12 -14.13 14.34
C LEU A 508 -0.73 -15.27 15.28
N TRP A 509 0.55 -15.62 15.25
CA TRP A 509 1.17 -16.67 16.05
C TRP A 509 2.35 -16.13 16.85
N SER A 510 2.80 -16.93 17.82
CA SER A 510 4.00 -16.68 18.59
C SER A 510 4.80 -17.96 18.78
N THR A 511 6.12 -17.86 18.99
CA THR A 511 6.99 -18.99 19.33
C THR A 511 8.15 -18.52 20.21
N ASN A 512 8.81 -19.41 20.93
CA ASN A 512 10.05 -19.11 21.64
C ASN A 512 11.18 -18.77 20.63
N THR A 513 12.26 -18.16 21.09
CA THR A 513 13.39 -17.73 20.22
C THR A 513 14.09 -18.88 19.48
N ASN A 514 13.88 -20.12 19.91
CA ASN A 514 14.38 -21.34 19.28
C ASN A 514 13.30 -22.10 18.48
N GLY A 515 12.10 -21.55 18.34
CA GLY A 515 11.00 -22.17 17.58
C GLY A 515 10.10 -23.12 18.36
N THR A 516 10.42 -23.41 19.63
CA THR A 516 9.59 -24.25 20.48
C THR A 516 8.31 -23.54 20.95
N ASN A 517 7.30 -24.32 21.32
CA ASN A 517 6.01 -23.82 21.82
C ASN A 517 5.34 -22.79 20.88
N PRO A 518 5.08 -23.14 19.60
CA PRO A 518 4.28 -22.30 18.73
C PRO A 518 2.85 -22.19 19.29
N GLN A 519 2.34 -20.97 19.43
CA GLN A 519 1.03 -20.67 20.02
C GLN A 519 0.26 -19.67 19.17
N LEU A 520 -1.02 -19.95 18.96
CA LEU A 520 -1.95 -18.99 18.39
C LEU A 520 -2.06 -17.75 19.31
N VAL A 521 -1.93 -16.57 18.72
CA VAL A 521 -2.14 -15.29 19.40
C VAL A 521 -3.52 -14.74 19.08
N TYR A 522 -3.92 -14.79 17.80
CA TYR A 522 -5.21 -14.30 17.31
C TYR A 522 -5.56 -14.85 15.93
N GLY A 523 -6.83 -15.22 15.71
CA GLY A 523 -7.44 -15.32 14.39
C GLY A 523 -7.42 -16.70 13.75
N ASN A 524 -7.58 -17.78 14.52
CA ASN A 524 -7.64 -19.13 13.95
C ASN A 524 -8.92 -19.35 13.14
N PHE A 525 -10.07 -18.82 13.56
CA PHE A 525 -11.35 -18.92 12.86
C PHE A 525 -11.80 -17.60 12.24
N THR A 526 -10.97 -16.57 12.34
CA THR A 526 -11.31 -15.23 11.88
C THR A 526 -11.10 -15.10 10.38
N THR A 527 -12.15 -14.73 9.66
CA THR A 527 -12.12 -14.45 8.22
C THR A 527 -12.05 -12.96 7.90
N ARG A 528 -12.30 -12.08 8.90
CA ARG A 528 -12.30 -10.63 8.77
C ARG A 528 -11.56 -10.00 9.97
N PRO A 529 -10.38 -9.37 9.78
CA PRO A 529 -9.64 -9.25 8.52
C PRO A 529 -9.07 -10.59 8.04
N GLN A 530 -8.79 -10.69 6.73
CA GLN A 530 -8.27 -11.90 6.10
C GLN A 530 -6.81 -12.18 6.46
N CYS A 531 -5.99 -11.12 6.54
CA CYS A 531 -4.58 -11.21 6.90
C CYS A 531 -4.20 -10.28 8.05
N VAL A 532 -3.39 -10.79 8.98
CA VAL A 532 -2.83 -10.07 10.12
C VAL A 532 -1.31 -9.99 9.96
N PHE A 533 -0.79 -8.86 9.48
CA PHE A 533 0.65 -8.67 9.24
C PHE A 533 1.25 -7.56 10.11
N GLU A 534 2.57 -7.55 10.21
CA GLU A 534 3.34 -6.47 10.83
C GLU A 534 3.03 -6.25 12.32
N ALA A 535 2.60 -7.32 12.99
CA ALA A 535 2.25 -7.28 14.39
C ALA A 535 3.44 -6.84 15.26
N ARG A 536 3.20 -5.91 16.19
CA ARG A 536 4.19 -5.42 17.16
C ARG A 536 3.58 -5.26 18.55
N ALA A 537 4.38 -5.56 19.57
CA ALA A 537 4.04 -5.18 20.93
C ALA A 537 4.12 -3.66 21.10
N ILE A 538 3.19 -3.13 21.90
CA ILE A 538 3.12 -1.70 22.21
C ILE A 538 3.87 -1.45 23.53
N PRO A 539 4.76 -0.44 23.59
CA PRO A 539 5.44 -0.07 24.83
C PRO A 539 4.45 0.18 25.97
N ASP A 540 4.79 -0.31 27.16
CA ASP A 540 4.01 -0.15 28.40
C ASP A 540 2.53 -0.58 28.29
N SER A 541 2.24 -1.53 27.40
CA SER A 541 0.91 -2.08 27.15
C SER A 541 0.94 -3.60 26.98
N GLN A 542 -0.21 -4.25 27.23
CA GLN A 542 -0.44 -5.66 26.89
C GLN A 542 -1.05 -5.85 25.49
N LYS A 543 -1.35 -4.75 24.79
CA LYS A 543 -1.97 -4.77 23.46
C LYS A 543 -0.89 -4.86 22.38
N LEU A 544 -1.34 -5.30 21.21
CA LEU A 544 -0.52 -5.36 20.00
C LEU A 544 -1.12 -4.41 18.96
N VAL A 545 -0.29 -3.89 18.06
CA VAL A 545 -0.76 -3.26 16.82
C VAL A 545 -0.43 -4.17 15.65
N PHE A 546 -1.31 -4.24 14.63
CA PHE A 546 -1.04 -4.93 13.38
C PHE A 546 -1.69 -4.21 12.18
N THR A 547 -1.26 -4.57 10.98
CA THR A 547 -1.89 -4.15 9.72
C THR A 547 -2.85 -5.24 9.24
N ALA A 548 -4.15 -4.93 9.23
CA ALA A 548 -5.20 -5.74 8.61
C ALA A 548 -5.10 -5.58 7.09
N ALA A 549 -4.53 -6.56 6.43
CA ALA A 549 -4.13 -6.49 5.03
C ALA A 549 -4.95 -7.45 4.14
N ALA A 550 -4.74 -7.30 2.84
CA ALA A 550 -5.28 -8.19 1.83
C ALA A 550 -4.45 -9.47 1.67
N HIS A 551 -5.09 -10.50 1.11
CA HIS A 551 -4.40 -11.65 0.56
C HIS A 551 -3.80 -11.28 -0.79
N HIS A 552 -4.62 -10.92 -1.78
CA HIS A 552 -4.29 -10.56 -3.15
C HIS A 552 -3.70 -9.12 -3.30
N SER A 553 -2.78 -8.70 -2.43
CA SER A 553 -2.04 -7.45 -2.57
C SER A 553 -0.72 -7.44 -1.79
N ASN A 554 -0.04 -6.29 -1.75
CA ASN A 554 0.96 -6.00 -0.75
C ASN A 554 0.34 -5.96 0.67
N MET A 555 1.17 -5.77 1.70
CA MET A 555 0.71 -5.78 3.11
C MET A 555 0.06 -4.46 3.56
N GLY A 556 -0.43 -3.63 2.63
CA GLY A 556 -1.13 -2.40 2.96
C GLY A 556 -2.56 -2.67 3.43
N GLY A 557 -3.05 -1.84 4.35
CA GLY A 557 -4.44 -1.93 4.80
C GLY A 557 -4.76 -1.03 5.99
N SER A 558 -5.63 -1.51 6.87
CA SER A 558 -6.11 -0.78 8.04
C SER A 558 -5.25 -1.10 9.27
N LEU A 559 -4.92 -0.11 10.10
CA LEU A 559 -4.22 -0.33 11.36
C LEU A 559 -5.20 -0.73 12.45
N VAL A 560 -4.86 -1.77 13.21
CA VAL A 560 -5.73 -2.35 14.23
C VAL A 560 -4.95 -2.54 15.52
N LEU A 561 -5.56 -2.10 16.63
CA LEU A 561 -5.15 -2.42 17.99
C LEU A 561 -5.84 -3.72 18.42
N LEU A 562 -5.05 -4.68 18.88
CA LEU A 562 -5.49 -5.99 19.36
C LEU A 562 -5.37 -6.07 20.89
N ASP A 563 -6.50 -6.27 21.56
CA ASP A 563 -6.58 -6.51 23.00
C ASP A 563 -7.01 -7.96 23.27
N ARG A 564 -6.02 -8.80 23.61
CA ARG A 564 -6.23 -10.24 23.82
C ARG A 564 -7.04 -10.55 25.08
N THR A 565 -7.16 -9.62 26.03
CA THR A 565 -8.03 -9.80 27.20
C THR A 565 -9.50 -9.84 26.79
N ARG A 566 -9.80 -9.29 25.61
CA ARG A 566 -11.12 -9.29 24.97
C ARG A 566 -11.27 -10.42 23.95
N GLY A 567 -10.44 -11.45 23.99
CA GLY A 567 -10.53 -12.66 23.16
C GLY A 567 -9.45 -12.78 22.09
N THR A 568 -9.47 -13.91 21.39
CA THR A 568 -8.46 -14.27 20.38
C THR A 568 -9.06 -14.52 18.99
N GLU A 569 -10.34 -14.22 18.81
CA GLU A 569 -11.07 -14.46 17.57
C GLU A 569 -12.04 -13.30 17.29
N HIS A 570 -12.38 -13.16 16.01
CA HIS A 570 -13.37 -12.24 15.46
C HIS A 570 -13.11 -10.78 15.90
N GLU A 571 -14.14 -9.94 15.85
CA GLU A 571 -13.98 -8.49 15.98
C GLU A 571 -13.87 -8.00 17.43
N ARG A 572 -14.36 -8.78 18.40
CA ARG A 572 -14.42 -8.36 19.81
C ARG A 572 -13.08 -7.84 20.39
N PRO A 573 -11.91 -8.45 20.10
CA PRO A 573 -10.62 -7.95 20.58
C PRO A 573 -10.01 -6.85 19.71
N LEU A 574 -10.65 -6.45 18.61
CA LEU A 574 -10.12 -5.46 17.68
C LEU A 574 -10.63 -4.06 17.98
N THR A 575 -9.75 -3.07 17.91
CA THR A 575 -10.10 -1.66 17.74
C THR A 575 -9.45 -1.15 16.46
N ARG A 576 -10.26 -0.77 15.48
CA ARG A 576 -9.78 -0.22 14.21
C ARG A 576 -9.28 1.20 14.45
N LEU A 577 -7.98 1.42 14.33
CA LEU A 577 -7.37 2.74 14.51
C LEU A 577 -7.69 3.65 13.32
N THR A 578 -7.64 3.08 12.10
CA THR A 578 -7.90 3.80 10.85
C THR A 578 -9.24 3.37 10.23
N PRO A 579 -10.38 3.77 10.82
CA PRO A 579 -11.70 3.31 10.39
C PRO A 579 -12.08 3.73 8.98
N GLU A 580 -11.42 4.76 8.43
CA GLU A 580 -11.60 5.18 7.04
C GLU A 580 -11.06 4.15 6.04
N VAL A 581 -10.20 3.22 6.45
CA VAL A 581 -9.71 2.13 5.60
C VAL A 581 -10.48 0.86 5.92
N CYS A 582 -11.23 0.35 4.94
CA CYS A 582 -11.91 -0.93 5.03
C CYS A 582 -10.92 -2.08 5.24
N PHE A 583 -11.36 -3.20 5.81
CA PHE A 583 -10.56 -4.42 5.78
C PHE A 583 -10.49 -4.93 4.34
N PRO A 584 -9.29 -4.94 3.71
CA PRO A 584 -9.18 -5.25 2.29
C PRO A 584 -9.70 -6.66 1.98
N GLU A 585 -10.30 -6.85 0.78
CA GLU A 585 -10.98 -8.05 0.28
C GLU A 585 -12.25 -8.48 1.02
N THR A 586 -12.30 -8.29 2.33
CA THR A 586 -13.42 -8.73 3.17
C THR A 586 -14.52 -7.68 3.30
N GLU A 587 -14.19 -6.40 3.16
CA GLU A 587 -15.14 -5.28 3.18
C GLU A 587 -15.09 -4.43 1.91
N GLY A 588 -14.04 -4.54 1.11
CA GLY A 588 -13.88 -3.77 -0.12
C GLY A 588 -12.42 -3.59 -0.50
N TRP A 589 -12.15 -2.62 -1.38
CA TRP A 589 -10.81 -2.32 -1.87
C TRP A 589 -10.40 -0.88 -1.54
N PRO A 590 -9.39 -0.65 -0.69
CA PRO A 590 -9.05 0.70 -0.23
C PRO A 590 -8.49 1.60 -1.34
N LYS A 591 -8.97 2.86 -1.39
CA LYS A 591 -8.42 3.91 -2.27
C LYS A 591 -7.15 4.56 -1.74
N HIS A 592 -6.83 4.32 -0.48
CA HIS A 592 -5.61 4.70 0.22
C HIS A 592 -5.36 3.68 1.34
N TYR A 593 -4.14 3.56 1.86
CA TYR A 593 -3.83 2.53 2.85
C TYR A 593 -2.66 2.89 3.75
N TYR A 594 -2.59 2.23 4.91
CA TYR A 594 -1.48 2.32 5.86
C TYR A 594 -0.63 1.06 5.81
N ALA A 595 0.63 1.20 6.23
CA ALA A 595 1.56 0.10 6.36
C ALA A 595 2.65 0.42 7.39
N ASN A 596 3.38 -0.61 7.80
CA ASN A 596 4.59 -0.54 8.62
C ASN A 596 4.42 0.24 9.94
N PRO A 597 3.41 -0.06 10.77
CA PRO A 597 3.25 0.63 12.04
C PRO A 597 4.43 0.37 12.97
N TYR A 598 4.89 1.43 13.64
CA TYR A 598 5.82 1.37 14.76
C TYR A 598 5.19 2.09 15.96
N PRO A 599 4.77 1.35 17.01
CA PRO A 599 4.09 1.95 18.15
C PRO A 599 5.04 2.73 19.06
N LEU A 600 4.64 3.95 19.42
CA LEU A 600 5.24 4.73 20.51
C LEU A 600 4.42 4.58 21.81
N SER A 601 3.10 4.40 21.68
CA SER A 601 2.14 4.05 22.73
C SER A 601 0.89 3.42 22.08
N GLU A 602 -0.18 3.20 22.85
CA GLU A 602 -1.47 2.76 22.29
C GLU A 602 -2.14 3.81 21.38
N GLU A 603 -1.68 5.06 21.45
CA GLU A 603 -2.33 6.20 20.79
C GLU A 603 -1.44 6.87 19.74
N PHE A 604 -0.13 6.61 19.72
CA PHE A 604 0.82 7.27 18.82
C PHE A 604 1.71 6.27 18.08
N PHE A 605 1.85 6.47 16.77
CA PHE A 605 2.54 5.54 15.88
C PHE A 605 3.35 6.30 14.82
N LEU A 606 4.55 5.81 14.49
CA LEU A 606 5.14 6.10 13.18
C LEU A 606 4.55 5.11 12.18
N VAL A 607 4.14 5.59 11.02
CA VAL A 607 3.49 4.75 9.99
C VAL A 607 3.98 5.14 8.61
N ALA A 608 3.84 4.22 7.66
CA ALA A 608 3.85 4.54 6.25
C ALA A 608 2.40 4.69 5.75
N TRP A 609 2.11 5.70 4.92
CA TRP A 609 0.78 5.91 4.35
C TRP A 609 0.86 6.21 2.86
N SER A 610 -0.09 5.63 2.11
CA SER A 610 -0.23 5.78 0.67
C SER A 610 -1.50 6.53 0.32
N ASP A 611 -1.38 7.56 -0.51
CA ASP A 611 -2.50 8.32 -1.10
C ASP A 611 -2.99 7.70 -2.42
N LYS A 612 -2.54 6.48 -2.70
CA LYS A 612 -2.86 5.66 -3.88
C LYS A 612 -3.62 4.41 -3.46
N PRO A 613 -4.50 3.88 -4.33
CA PRO A 613 -5.22 2.64 -4.06
C PRO A 613 -4.29 1.47 -3.76
N LEU A 614 -4.81 0.52 -2.99
CA LEU A 614 -4.11 -0.72 -2.71
C LEU A 614 -3.90 -1.49 -4.03
N PRO A 615 -2.66 -1.90 -4.37
CA PRO A 615 -2.36 -2.45 -5.69
C PRO A 615 -2.96 -3.85 -5.88
N PRO A 616 -3.53 -4.21 -7.04
CA PRO A 616 -4.08 -5.54 -7.26
C PRO A 616 -2.98 -6.59 -7.50
N HIS A 617 -3.22 -7.84 -7.12
CA HIS A 617 -2.36 -8.97 -7.46
C HIS A 617 -2.21 -9.17 -8.97
N SER A 618 -1.14 -8.60 -9.54
CA SER A 618 -0.84 -8.69 -10.97
C SER A 618 0.64 -8.40 -11.21
N PHE A 619 1.20 -8.88 -12.33
CA PHE A 619 2.54 -8.48 -12.75
C PHE A 619 2.50 -7.04 -13.26
N VAL A 620 3.24 -6.14 -12.61
CA VAL A 620 3.26 -4.71 -12.91
C VAL A 620 4.70 -4.20 -12.94
N THR A 621 5.23 -3.94 -14.13
CA THR A 621 6.58 -3.38 -14.32
C THR A 621 6.58 -1.88 -14.59
N THR A 622 5.49 -1.35 -15.15
CA THR A 622 5.17 0.08 -15.30
C THR A 622 3.65 0.30 -15.21
N ASP A 623 3.29 1.55 -14.92
CA ASP A 623 1.95 2.13 -14.75
C ASP A 623 1.20 1.94 -13.43
N GLU A 624 0.46 3.00 -13.12
CA GLU A 624 -0.16 3.49 -11.88
C GLU A 624 -0.76 2.47 -10.90
N ARG A 625 -0.98 1.22 -11.34
CA ARG A 625 -1.51 0.12 -10.53
C ARG A 625 -0.59 -0.30 -9.39
N ASN A 626 0.73 -0.15 -9.55
CA ASN A 626 1.72 -0.37 -8.48
C ASN A 626 2.84 0.69 -8.57
N PRO A 627 2.55 1.91 -8.08
CA PRO A 627 3.40 3.07 -8.29
C PRO A 627 4.78 2.89 -7.62
N ILE A 628 5.76 3.66 -8.08
CA ILE A 628 7.14 3.59 -7.54
C ILE A 628 7.29 4.24 -6.16
N ASN A 629 6.39 5.17 -5.86
CA ASN A 629 6.43 6.12 -4.75
C ASN A 629 5.14 6.13 -3.87
N PRO A 630 4.43 5.01 -3.63
CA PRO A 630 3.13 5.05 -2.95
C PRO A 630 3.24 5.59 -1.53
N LEU A 631 4.31 5.27 -0.81
CA LEU A 631 4.38 5.43 0.64
C LEU A 631 5.27 6.61 1.06
N GLY A 632 4.76 7.42 1.98
CA GLY A 632 5.54 8.38 2.79
C GLY A 632 5.53 7.98 4.27
N ILE A 633 6.43 8.56 5.07
CA ILE A 633 6.54 8.39 6.51
C ILE A 633 5.75 9.50 7.23
N TYR A 634 4.92 9.09 8.19
CA TYR A 634 4.03 9.96 8.95
C TYR A 634 4.08 9.65 10.44
N LEU A 635 3.76 10.67 11.25
CA LEU A 635 3.33 10.52 12.63
C LEU A 635 1.80 10.43 12.63
N TYR A 636 1.26 9.35 13.16
CA TYR A 636 -0.16 9.07 13.24
C TYR A 636 -0.60 8.98 14.71
N ASP A 637 -1.79 9.49 15.01
CA ASP A 637 -2.43 9.30 16.31
C ASP A 637 -3.83 8.66 16.21
N ALA A 638 -4.25 7.99 17.28
CA ALA A 638 -5.56 7.33 17.38
C ALA A 638 -6.76 8.30 17.36
N PHE A 639 -6.52 9.61 17.43
CA PHE A 639 -7.56 10.64 17.25
C PHE A 639 -7.80 10.95 15.76
N GLY A 640 -6.94 10.44 14.89
CA GLY A 640 -7.04 10.49 13.44
C GLY A 640 -6.20 11.59 12.79
N ASN A 641 -5.32 12.28 13.52
CA ASN A 641 -4.36 13.19 12.90
C ASN A 641 -3.24 12.38 12.22
N LEU A 642 -2.72 12.91 11.11
CA LEU A 642 -1.67 12.28 10.32
C LEU A 642 -0.73 13.35 9.78
N GLU A 643 0.49 13.37 10.30
CA GLU A 643 1.46 14.43 10.07
C GLU A 643 2.64 13.94 9.23
N LEU A 644 2.81 14.54 8.05
CA LEU A 644 3.90 14.21 7.13
C LEU A 644 5.26 14.49 7.77
N LEU A 645 6.12 13.46 7.81
CA LEU A 645 7.52 13.58 8.26
C LEU A 645 8.50 13.49 7.08
N HIS A 646 8.23 12.60 6.12
CA HIS A 646 9.05 12.46 4.91
C HIS A 646 8.26 11.80 3.78
N ARG A 647 8.36 12.33 2.56
CA ARG A 647 7.85 11.68 1.35
C ARG A 647 8.76 12.03 0.19
N ASP A 648 9.16 11.01 -0.56
CA ASP A 648 9.92 11.18 -1.80
C ASP A 648 8.99 10.95 -3.00
N PRO A 649 8.83 11.94 -3.90
CA PRO A 649 7.98 11.77 -5.08
C PRO A 649 8.51 10.77 -6.10
N ASN A 650 9.73 10.24 -5.95
CA ASN A 650 10.34 9.33 -6.90
C ASN A 650 10.47 7.90 -6.38
N ILE A 651 10.26 7.65 -5.08
CA ILE A 651 10.44 6.31 -4.49
C ILE A 651 9.73 6.17 -3.15
N ALA A 652 9.18 4.99 -2.86
CA ALA A 652 8.46 4.74 -1.61
C ALA A 652 9.41 4.81 -0.41
N SER A 653 8.91 5.34 0.71
CA SER A 653 9.57 5.36 2.01
C SER A 653 8.79 4.48 2.98
N MET A 654 9.46 3.49 3.57
CA MET A 654 8.83 2.37 4.28
C MET A 654 9.60 2.01 5.56
N TYR A 655 8.92 1.34 6.49
CA TYR A 655 9.51 0.79 7.73
C TYR A 655 10.18 1.84 8.65
N PRO A 656 9.45 2.87 9.11
CA PRO A 656 10.04 3.86 10.02
C PRO A 656 10.37 3.26 11.39
N ILE A 657 11.58 3.52 11.89
CA ILE A 657 12.07 3.06 13.19
C ILE A 657 12.76 4.24 13.90
N PRO A 658 12.33 4.62 15.12
CA PRO A 658 13.02 5.64 15.90
C PRO A 658 14.41 5.15 16.32
N VAL A 659 15.42 6.00 16.14
CA VAL A 659 16.79 5.70 16.59
C VAL A 659 16.93 6.09 18.06
N ARG A 660 16.78 5.10 18.93
CA ARG A 660 17.02 5.20 20.37
C ARG A 660 17.37 3.82 20.93
N SER A 661 17.96 3.77 22.12
CA SER A 661 18.03 2.52 22.85
C SER A 661 16.61 2.07 23.22
N ARG A 662 16.41 0.75 23.23
CA ARG A 662 15.13 0.12 23.60
C ARG A 662 15.38 -0.96 24.64
N ARG A 663 14.40 -1.20 25.50
CA ARG A 663 14.46 -2.27 26.49
C ARG A 663 14.68 -3.60 25.78
N LYS A 664 15.70 -4.33 26.21
CA LYS A 664 15.96 -5.69 25.77
C LYS A 664 14.98 -6.64 26.50
N PRO A 665 14.14 -7.40 25.79
CA PRO A 665 13.27 -8.42 26.40
C PRO A 665 14.09 -9.50 27.11
N PRO A 666 13.48 -10.29 28.01
CA PRO A 666 14.16 -11.43 28.61
C PRO A 666 14.50 -12.49 27.56
N THR A 667 15.56 -13.25 27.81
CA THR A 667 15.91 -14.45 27.04
C THR A 667 15.22 -15.66 27.66
N HIS A 668 14.65 -16.53 26.83
CA HIS A 668 14.08 -17.81 27.27
C HIS A 668 15.20 -18.86 27.44
N PRO A 669 15.10 -19.75 28.44
CA PRO A 669 16.06 -20.85 28.59
C PRO A 669 16.03 -21.76 27.36
N GLU A 670 17.22 -22.18 26.91
CA GLU A 670 17.34 -23.17 25.85
C GLU A 670 17.07 -24.56 26.43
N LEU A 671 15.99 -25.19 25.99
CA LEU A 671 15.57 -26.52 26.43
C LEU A 671 15.73 -27.58 25.33
N VAL A 672 16.14 -27.18 24.12
CA VAL A 672 16.31 -28.10 22.99
C VAL A 672 17.71 -28.71 23.04
N ASP A 673 17.75 -30.03 23.19
CA ASP A 673 18.96 -30.81 22.93
C ASP A 673 19.03 -31.16 21.43
N TRP A 674 19.77 -30.35 20.68
CA TRP A 674 19.93 -30.52 19.22
C TRP A 674 20.70 -31.78 18.84
N ASP A 675 21.47 -32.33 19.77
CA ASP A 675 22.29 -33.53 19.58
C ASP A 675 21.67 -34.75 20.29
N GLY A 676 20.45 -34.57 20.84
CA GLY A 676 19.69 -35.58 21.54
C GLY A 676 18.99 -36.60 20.63
N SER A 677 18.29 -37.55 21.25
CA SER A 677 17.51 -38.59 20.56
C SER A 677 16.56 -37.98 19.51
N GLN A 678 16.62 -38.49 18.28
CA GLN A 678 15.70 -38.12 17.20
C GLN A 678 14.36 -38.85 17.29
N GLU A 679 14.20 -39.74 18.27
CA GLU A 679 12.94 -40.37 18.63
C GLU A 679 12.38 -39.73 19.91
N GLY A 680 11.08 -39.44 19.89
CA GLY A 680 10.35 -38.87 21.03
C GLY A 680 8.98 -39.52 21.20
N ARG A 681 8.37 -39.34 22.38
CA ARG A 681 7.00 -39.75 22.66
C ARG A 681 6.18 -38.52 23.00
N PHE A 682 5.01 -38.38 22.42
CA PHE A 682 4.04 -37.35 22.78
C PHE A 682 2.72 -38.02 23.15
N LEU A 683 2.03 -37.45 24.15
CA LEU A 683 0.66 -37.82 24.47
C LEU A 683 -0.26 -36.84 23.72
N VAL A 684 -1.14 -37.38 22.90
CA VAL A 684 -2.28 -36.61 22.38
C VAL A 684 -3.49 -36.99 23.21
N GLN A 685 -4.17 -36.01 23.77
CA GLN A 685 -5.38 -36.16 24.55
C GLN A 685 -6.46 -35.25 23.95
N ASP A 686 -7.71 -35.70 23.95
CA ASP A 686 -8.89 -34.96 23.42
C ASP A 686 -8.76 -34.57 21.93
N VAL A 687 -8.64 -35.58 21.05
CA VAL A 687 -8.57 -35.43 19.57
C VAL A 687 -9.94 -35.22 18.95
#